data_AF-A0A952RC99-F1
#
_entry.id   AF-A0A952RC99-F1
#
_cell.length_a   1.000
_cell.length_b   1.000
_cell.length_c   1.000
_cell.angle_alpha   90.00
_cell.angle_beta   90.00
_cell.angle_gamma   90.00
#
_symmetry.space_group_name_H-M   'P 1'
#
loop_
_entity.id
_entity.type
_entity.pdbx_description
1 polymer ?
#
loop_
_entity_poly.entity_id
_entity_poly.type
_entity_poly.pdbx_seq_one_letter_code
_entity_poly.pdbx_strand_id
1 'polypeptide(L)'
;MRWVRTLAPLLGLVTTLGIGPAAHGAPPTPKKGSAEAGTADFVARPVEARPARASDLNVMRRTFATPGDPTLKSAELTLMVRRQDGYLTELWRNRPFLPTAQALGTESDLDALWQLHQVASVGDRDHAFVATSTKLERGGIEIEAEVTVSGQRLLATTRIELHPTLPKALLRTRFREANGGAVSARLGDALRWGNLQYHVSGLGVPRMSYRGKATWVGRRGAQGDLLLRPTGDTAMHLDYRARIRGFQGPIKAHYTARGIPRGGELVATRELSFEPLPIAEPQLPRGEVVLSIRDERGAKLAAKVRVDKVGSAAPVFDEDGGLEGADRFAWTGNGELSLRLHPGRYRLLVTAGPERDAERFEVTVKEGVPAALKATLPRVVSTPGWVGADLHLHQSPSVDADISLAARVVSIAAEGVELAAATDHYAVTDLEPVRRALAREGVLATALQTLPGTEVSTLGARFGHFNVFPLKPGQDIIYRDTTPRGIFEDVRRKAPQAVLQVNHPRWDPIISYFSAYQVSEQTGLPGRPGYDPGFDTLEVYNGDDARDLKRVRPVLKDWLTQLGLGRRIAATGSSDSHKLAILDPGLPRTYLRCGPVGPGGQASDDTDVKAKLSDCMAALKAGRAIVTSGPFIHATVDGRGPGETVKLTSGAARFSLDIEVDAAPWISVSQVEVLAGSRGERLHFELVKETRAVTRYRRRLSLTLPQGADFVVVLAQGSRGLPNASREYTVPFAFTNPIWLER
;
A
#
# COMPACT_ATOMS: atom_id res chain seq x y z
N MET A 1 -6.20 -62.47 -2.69
CA MET A 1 -7.00 -62.98 -1.55
C MET A 1 -8.10 -61.95 -1.28
N ARG A 2 -9.29 -62.12 -1.87
CA ARG A 2 -10.53 -62.72 -1.31
C ARG A 2 -11.35 -61.75 -0.40
N TRP A 3 -12.47 -61.24 -0.98
CA TRP A 3 -13.82 -60.95 -0.43
C TRP A 3 -14.00 -59.87 0.67
N VAL A 4 -15.16 -59.23 0.93
CA VAL A 4 -16.38 -58.71 0.25
C VAL A 4 -17.28 -58.10 1.36
N ARG A 5 -18.04 -57.04 1.02
CA ARG A 5 -19.28 -56.43 1.58
C ARG A 5 -20.02 -57.03 2.80
N THR A 6 -20.61 -56.18 3.65
CA THR A 6 -22.07 -55.97 3.96
C THR A 6 -22.26 -55.04 5.20
N LEU A 7 -22.97 -53.90 5.15
CA LEU A 7 -24.43 -53.59 5.35
C LEU A 7 -25.02 -53.79 6.78
N ALA A 8 -25.19 -52.66 7.50
CA ALA A 8 -26.33 -52.10 8.32
C ALA A 8 -27.37 -53.01 9.08
N PRO A 9 -28.34 -52.45 9.84
CA PRO A 9 -28.32 -51.59 11.05
C PRO A 9 -29.29 -52.13 12.16
N LEU A 10 -29.44 -51.47 13.32
CA LEU A 10 -30.63 -51.64 14.20
C LEU A 10 -30.86 -50.47 15.19
N LEU A 11 -32.12 -50.02 15.25
CA LEU A 11 -32.73 -49.03 16.14
C LEU A 11 -33.12 -49.61 17.52
N GLY A 12 -33.15 -48.74 18.56
CA GLY A 12 -34.36 -48.54 19.39
C GLY A 12 -34.36 -48.97 20.87
N LEU A 13 -34.60 -48.00 21.78
CA LEU A 13 -35.56 -47.95 22.93
C LEU A 13 -35.10 -46.84 23.94
N VAL A 14 -35.82 -45.75 24.23
CA VAL A 14 -37.07 -45.47 25.00
C VAL A 14 -36.90 -45.39 26.53
N THR A 15 -37.20 -44.20 27.09
CA THR A 15 -37.94 -43.82 28.35
C THR A 15 -37.44 -42.43 28.86
N THR A 16 -38.13 -41.56 29.61
CA THR A 16 -39.48 -40.93 29.67
C THR A 16 -39.44 -39.82 30.76
N LEU A 17 -40.44 -38.90 30.77
CA LEU A 17 -40.85 -37.89 31.80
C LEU A 17 -40.24 -36.46 31.69
N GLY A 18 -40.99 -35.35 31.70
CA GLY A 18 -42.44 -35.13 31.77
C GLY A 18 -42.88 -33.65 31.58
N ILE A 19 -44.10 -33.51 31.03
CA ILE A 19 -45.28 -32.65 31.33
C ILE A 19 -45.16 -31.12 31.63
N GLY A 20 -45.87 -30.32 30.81
CA GLY A 20 -46.49 -29.01 31.15
C GLY A 20 -47.01 -28.24 29.89
N PRO A 21 -48.24 -27.63 29.85
CA PRO A 21 -49.11 -27.69 28.65
C PRO A 21 -49.58 -26.37 27.97
N ALA A 22 -50.13 -26.56 26.74
CA ALA A 22 -51.18 -25.82 25.98
C ALA A 22 -50.93 -24.34 25.57
N ALA A 23 -51.36 -23.82 24.40
CA ALA A 23 -52.59 -24.09 23.65
C ALA A 23 -52.55 -23.75 22.13
N HIS A 24 -53.58 -24.30 21.47
CA HIS A 24 -54.05 -24.36 20.09
C HIS A 24 -53.92 -23.18 19.09
N GLY A 25 -53.80 -23.57 17.81
CA GLY A 25 -54.29 -22.85 16.64
C GLY A 25 -53.94 -23.54 15.32
N ALA A 26 -54.85 -24.38 14.79
CA ALA A 26 -54.73 -25.04 13.47
C ALA A 26 -55.50 -24.25 12.38
N PRO A 27 -55.21 -24.47 11.07
CA PRO A 27 -55.40 -23.51 9.97
C PRO A 27 -56.63 -23.82 9.10
N PRO A 28 -57.02 -22.94 8.14
CA PRO A 28 -58.02 -23.29 7.14
C PRO A 28 -57.43 -23.84 5.84
N THR A 29 -58.06 -24.90 5.35
CA THR A 29 -57.86 -25.65 4.10
C THR A 29 -58.42 -24.96 2.83
N PRO A 30 -58.01 -25.42 1.62
CA PRO A 30 -58.17 -24.72 0.35
C PRO A 30 -59.43 -25.12 -0.43
N LYS A 31 -59.85 -24.29 -1.40
CA LYS A 31 -60.86 -24.64 -2.42
C LYS A 31 -60.22 -24.96 -3.78
N LYS A 32 -60.70 -26.06 -4.36
CA LYS A 32 -60.37 -26.69 -5.64
C LYS A 32 -61.12 -26.07 -6.83
N GLY A 33 -60.55 -26.29 -8.02
CA GLY A 33 -61.22 -26.40 -9.33
C GLY A 33 -60.33 -25.84 -10.44
N SER A 34 -60.03 -26.49 -11.56
CA SER A 34 -60.34 -27.81 -12.14
C SER A 34 -59.37 -28.04 -13.31
N ALA A 35 -59.10 -29.30 -13.64
CA ALA A 35 -58.12 -29.77 -14.61
C ALA A 35 -58.54 -29.61 -16.08
N GLU A 36 -57.59 -29.50 -17.01
CA GLU A 36 -57.34 -30.50 -18.06
C GLU A 36 -56.03 -30.24 -18.85
N ALA A 37 -55.48 -31.32 -19.39
CA ALA A 37 -54.09 -31.48 -19.82
C ALA A 37 -53.84 -31.14 -21.30
N GLY A 38 -52.64 -30.65 -21.61
CA GLY A 38 -52.11 -30.51 -22.97
C GLY A 38 -50.58 -30.49 -22.96
N THR A 39 -49.96 -31.49 -23.58
CA THR A 39 -48.53 -31.59 -23.88
C THR A 39 -48.11 -30.48 -24.84
N ALA A 40 -47.07 -29.70 -24.51
CA ALA A 40 -46.44 -28.78 -25.45
C ALA A 40 -44.94 -28.66 -25.22
N ASP A 41 -44.20 -28.77 -26.32
CA ASP A 41 -42.76 -28.69 -26.48
C ASP A 41 -42.14 -27.45 -25.84
N PHE A 42 -41.11 -27.63 -25.01
CA PHE A 42 -40.27 -26.53 -24.53
C PHE A 42 -39.27 -26.12 -25.60
N VAL A 43 -39.72 -25.25 -26.50
CA VAL A 43 -38.83 -24.35 -27.24
C VAL A 43 -38.32 -23.30 -26.25
N ALA A 44 -37.06 -23.42 -25.82
CA ALA A 44 -36.40 -22.41 -25.01
C ALA A 44 -36.30 -21.10 -25.81
N ARG A 45 -37.12 -20.12 -25.46
CA ARG A 45 -36.95 -18.74 -25.94
C ARG A 45 -35.73 -18.12 -25.27
N PRO A 46 -34.92 -17.30 -25.97
CA PRO A 46 -33.86 -16.52 -25.35
C PRO A 46 -34.48 -15.63 -24.28
N VAL A 47 -33.99 -15.75 -23.05
CA VAL A 47 -34.30 -14.80 -21.98
C VAL A 47 -33.50 -13.54 -22.30
N GLU A 48 -34.16 -12.47 -22.72
CA GLU A 48 -33.56 -11.14 -22.71
C GLU A 48 -33.12 -10.81 -21.28
N ALA A 49 -31.81 -10.76 -21.06
CA ALA A 49 -31.24 -10.37 -19.78
C ALA A 49 -31.67 -8.92 -19.50
N ARG A 50 -32.51 -8.74 -18.48
CA ARG A 50 -32.86 -7.41 -17.98
C ARG A 50 -31.62 -6.83 -17.29
N PRO A 51 -31.23 -5.56 -17.54
CA PRO A 51 -30.16 -4.92 -16.79
C PRO A 51 -30.44 -4.99 -15.29
N ALA A 52 -29.50 -5.50 -14.51
CA ALA A 52 -29.61 -5.58 -13.06
C ALA A 52 -29.78 -4.16 -12.49
N ARG A 53 -30.80 -3.96 -11.67
CA ARG A 53 -31.03 -2.70 -10.96
C ARG A 53 -30.32 -2.74 -9.63
N ALA A 54 -29.97 -1.57 -9.07
CA ALA A 54 -29.40 -1.47 -7.73
C ALA A 54 -30.27 -2.12 -6.61
N SER A 55 -31.56 -2.36 -6.87
CA SER A 55 -32.47 -3.11 -5.99
C SER A 55 -32.20 -4.62 -5.95
N ASP A 56 -31.56 -5.15 -6.98
CA ASP A 56 -31.32 -6.59 -7.19
C ASP A 56 -30.02 -7.04 -6.52
N LEU A 57 -29.18 -6.08 -6.11
CA LEU A 57 -27.99 -6.29 -5.29
C LEU A 57 -28.41 -6.49 -3.81
N ASN A 58 -28.39 -7.75 -3.38
CA ASN A 58 -28.80 -8.20 -2.04
C ASN A 58 -28.28 -7.30 -0.90
N VAL A 59 -29.21 -6.81 -0.08
CA VAL A 59 -29.06 -5.73 0.92
C VAL A 59 -28.11 -6.06 2.09
N MET A 60 -27.60 -7.30 2.17
CA MET A 60 -26.82 -7.82 3.30
C MET A 60 -25.29 -7.70 3.19
N ARG A 61 -24.74 -7.14 2.09
CA ARG A 61 -23.28 -6.91 1.92
C ARG A 61 -22.89 -5.44 2.09
N ARG A 62 -23.14 -4.88 3.27
CA ARG A 62 -22.81 -3.48 3.61
C ARG A 62 -22.25 -3.41 5.01
N THR A 63 -21.03 -2.90 5.20
CA THR A 63 -20.63 -2.11 6.38
C THR A 63 -19.22 -1.54 6.23
N PHE A 64 -18.95 -0.52 7.07
CA PHE A 64 -17.74 0.24 7.48
C PHE A 64 -17.58 1.71 6.99
N ALA A 65 -18.18 2.64 7.74
CA ALA A 65 -17.36 3.74 8.28
C ALA A 65 -17.89 4.08 9.66
N THR A 66 -17.04 4.74 10.45
CA THR A 66 -17.34 5.26 11.79
C THR A 66 -17.43 6.79 11.74
N PRO A 67 -18.30 7.43 12.55
CA PRO A 67 -18.47 8.88 12.60
C PRO A 67 -17.24 9.62 13.16
N GLY A 68 -16.84 10.74 12.54
CA GLY A 68 -15.93 11.72 13.17
C GLY A 68 -14.66 12.15 12.43
N ASP A 69 -14.48 11.86 11.14
CA ASP A 69 -13.32 12.35 10.35
C ASP A 69 -13.46 13.84 9.98
N PRO A 70 -12.56 14.72 10.42
CA PRO A 70 -12.62 16.16 10.12
C PRO A 70 -12.05 16.55 8.73
N THR A 71 -11.55 15.60 7.92
CA THR A 71 -11.09 15.83 6.53
C THR A 71 -12.06 15.34 5.45
N LEU A 72 -13.15 14.69 5.83
CA LEU A 72 -14.25 14.30 4.93
C LEU A 72 -15.54 14.99 5.36
N LYS A 73 -15.57 16.30 5.16
CA LYS A 73 -16.84 16.98 4.99
C LYS A 73 -17.02 17.24 3.50
N SER A 74 -17.53 16.24 2.77
CA SER A 74 -18.41 16.51 1.62
C SER A 74 -19.25 15.27 1.32
N ALA A 75 -20.53 15.49 1.02
CA ALA A 75 -21.40 14.49 0.44
C ALA A 75 -20.99 14.34 -1.02
N GLU A 76 -19.98 13.51 -1.24
CA GLU A 76 -19.43 13.25 -2.57
C GLU A 76 -20.45 12.49 -3.42
N LEU A 77 -20.32 12.60 -4.73
CA LEU A 77 -21.19 11.93 -5.68
C LEU A 77 -20.37 11.01 -6.58
N THR A 78 -20.83 9.78 -6.77
CA THR A 78 -20.26 8.82 -7.70
C THR A 78 -21.08 8.77 -8.98
N LEU A 79 -20.48 9.09 -10.12
CA LEU A 79 -21.03 8.82 -11.46
C LEU A 79 -20.66 7.41 -11.89
N MET A 80 -21.58 6.73 -12.56
CA MET A 80 -21.34 5.38 -13.08
C MET A 80 -21.34 5.37 -14.60
N VAL A 81 -20.34 4.69 -15.16
CA VAL A 81 -20.16 4.52 -16.62
C VAL A 81 -20.45 3.07 -16.99
N ARG A 82 -21.34 2.87 -17.96
CA ARG A 82 -21.72 1.56 -18.48
C ARG A 82 -20.70 1.00 -19.46
N ARG A 83 -20.52 -0.31 -19.38
CA ARG A 83 -19.51 -1.09 -20.08
C ARG A 83 -19.67 -1.24 -21.57
N GLN A 84 -20.92 -1.32 -22.01
CA GLN A 84 -21.23 -1.66 -23.39
C GLN A 84 -21.00 -0.47 -24.34
N ASP A 85 -21.15 0.75 -23.84
CA ASP A 85 -21.21 1.95 -24.68
C ASP A 85 -20.62 3.22 -24.04
N GLY A 86 -20.05 3.12 -22.83
CA GLY A 86 -19.46 4.26 -22.12
C GLY A 86 -20.47 5.30 -21.68
N TYR A 87 -21.77 4.98 -21.64
CA TYR A 87 -22.80 5.93 -21.19
C TYR A 87 -22.73 6.17 -19.68
N LEU A 88 -22.91 7.42 -19.28
CA LEU A 88 -23.18 7.77 -17.89
C LEU A 88 -24.60 7.32 -17.55
N THR A 89 -24.74 6.33 -16.69
CA THR A 89 -26.03 5.67 -16.44
C THR A 89 -26.66 6.03 -15.10
N GLU A 90 -25.85 6.33 -14.08
CA GLU A 90 -26.36 6.56 -12.73
C GLU A 90 -25.55 7.60 -11.94
N LEU A 91 -26.21 8.19 -10.94
CA LEU A 91 -25.64 9.09 -9.93
C LEU A 91 -25.87 8.48 -8.55
N TRP A 92 -24.81 8.22 -7.80
CA TRP A 92 -24.88 7.67 -6.44
C TRP A 92 -24.38 8.67 -5.41
N ARG A 93 -25.05 8.75 -4.26
CA ARG A 93 -24.46 9.39 -3.07
C ARG A 93 -23.27 8.54 -2.62
N ASN A 94 -22.12 9.17 -2.43
CA ASN A 94 -20.92 8.47 -2.01
C ASN A 94 -21.19 7.75 -0.69
N ARG A 95 -20.73 6.51 -0.63
CA ARG A 95 -20.73 5.69 0.59
C ARG A 95 -19.28 5.55 1.02
N PRO A 96 -19.02 5.32 2.31
CA PRO A 96 -17.66 5.15 2.81
C PRO A 96 -16.83 4.06 2.12
N PHE A 97 -17.48 3.17 1.34
CA PHE A 97 -16.82 2.24 0.44
C PHE A 97 -17.47 2.24 -0.93
N LEU A 98 -16.62 2.37 -1.95
CA LEU A 98 -16.95 2.02 -3.32
C LEU A 98 -16.76 0.51 -3.52
N PRO A 99 -17.60 -0.17 -4.30
CA PRO A 99 -17.37 -1.57 -4.67
C PRO A 99 -16.03 -1.72 -5.39
N THR A 100 -15.31 -2.83 -5.15
CA THR A 100 -14.09 -3.14 -5.90
C THR A 100 -14.42 -3.37 -7.38
N ALA A 101 -13.45 -3.17 -8.28
CA ALA A 101 -13.62 -3.48 -9.71
C ALA A 101 -14.04 -4.93 -9.96
N GLN A 102 -13.65 -5.85 -9.07
CA GLN A 102 -14.12 -7.24 -9.08
C GLN A 102 -15.61 -7.34 -8.73
N ALA A 103 -16.09 -6.58 -7.74
CA ALA A 103 -17.51 -6.50 -7.39
C ALA A 103 -18.37 -5.78 -8.46
N LEU A 104 -17.78 -4.89 -9.24
CA LEU A 104 -18.44 -4.22 -10.38
C LEU A 104 -18.43 -5.11 -11.64
N GLY A 105 -17.30 -5.72 -11.96
CA GLY A 105 -17.08 -6.42 -13.24
C GLY A 105 -17.67 -7.82 -13.36
N THR A 106 -17.96 -8.51 -12.23
CA THR A 106 -18.57 -9.85 -12.28
C THR A 106 -20.09 -9.87 -12.18
N GLU A 107 -20.72 -8.76 -11.74
CA GLU A 107 -22.18 -8.69 -11.52
C GLU A 107 -22.87 -7.46 -12.13
N SER A 108 -22.15 -6.51 -12.76
CA SER A 108 -22.75 -5.33 -13.39
C SER A 108 -22.13 -4.96 -14.74
N ASP A 109 -22.93 -4.40 -15.65
CA ASP A 109 -22.49 -3.81 -16.93
C ASP A 109 -21.74 -2.48 -16.71
N LEU A 110 -20.84 -2.36 -15.74
CA LEU A 110 -20.17 -1.11 -15.37
C LEU A 110 -18.67 -1.17 -15.59
N ASP A 111 -18.10 -0.03 -15.96
CA ASP A 111 -16.72 0.09 -16.44
C ASP A 111 -15.87 1.08 -15.64
N ALA A 112 -16.50 2.09 -15.04
CA ALA A 112 -15.81 3.10 -14.22
C ALA A 112 -16.72 3.74 -13.18
N LEU A 113 -16.12 4.19 -12.08
CA LEU A 113 -16.74 5.05 -11.09
C LEU A 113 -16.02 6.40 -11.08
N TRP A 114 -16.75 7.52 -11.17
CA TRP A 114 -16.13 8.84 -11.05
C TRP A 114 -16.62 9.54 -9.79
N GLN A 115 -15.69 9.99 -8.96
CA GLN A 115 -16.00 10.72 -7.75
C GLN A 115 -15.89 12.21 -8.02
N LEU A 116 -16.99 12.91 -7.85
CA LEU A 116 -17.05 14.36 -8.03
C LEU A 116 -16.73 15.04 -6.70
N HIS A 117 -15.51 15.58 -6.57
CA HIS A 117 -15.16 16.45 -5.46
C HIS A 117 -15.48 17.89 -5.81
N GLN A 118 -16.34 18.52 -5.01
CA GLN A 118 -16.54 19.96 -5.09
C GLN A 118 -15.48 20.62 -4.21
N VAL A 119 -14.62 21.44 -4.83
CA VAL A 119 -13.65 22.30 -4.14
C VAL A 119 -13.80 23.70 -4.71
N ALA A 120 -13.69 24.74 -3.89
CA ALA A 120 -13.49 26.13 -4.30
C ALA A 120 -12.11 26.58 -3.86
N SER A 121 -11.24 26.96 -4.78
CA SER A 121 -9.96 27.55 -4.38
C SER A 121 -10.07 29.06 -4.19
N VAL A 122 -9.19 29.71 -3.45
CA VAL A 122 -9.11 31.17 -3.38
C VAL A 122 -7.63 31.53 -3.41
N GLY A 123 -7.17 32.10 -4.54
CA GLY A 123 -5.74 32.27 -4.79
C GLY A 123 -5.03 30.91 -4.89
N ASP A 124 -4.15 30.62 -3.93
CA ASP A 124 -3.36 29.39 -3.85
C ASP A 124 -3.88 28.36 -2.84
N ARG A 125 -5.01 28.64 -2.18
CA ARG A 125 -5.62 27.73 -1.18
C ARG A 125 -6.85 27.06 -1.74
N ASP A 126 -6.99 25.76 -1.52
CA ASP A 126 -8.16 24.99 -1.89
C ASP A 126 -9.10 24.89 -0.67
N HIS A 127 -10.38 25.19 -0.86
CA HIS A 127 -11.42 25.05 0.15
C HIS A 127 -12.41 23.97 -0.31
N ALA A 128 -12.35 22.79 0.29
CA ALA A 128 -13.32 21.74 -0.01
C ALA A 128 -14.73 22.22 0.35
N PHE A 129 -15.70 21.96 -0.51
CA PHE A 129 -17.09 22.23 -0.20
C PHE A 129 -17.59 21.21 0.81
N VAL A 130 -17.85 21.69 2.01
CA VAL A 130 -18.56 20.93 3.02
C VAL A 130 -20.03 20.91 2.64
N ALA A 131 -20.47 19.81 2.03
CA ALA A 131 -21.89 19.61 1.76
C ALA A 131 -22.66 19.63 3.09
N THR A 132 -23.55 20.60 3.24
CA THR A 132 -24.49 20.72 4.34
C THR A 132 -25.76 19.92 4.05
N SER A 133 -26.13 19.74 2.77
CA SER A 133 -27.26 18.91 2.37
C SER A 133 -27.06 18.28 0.98
N THR A 134 -27.76 17.17 0.72
CA THR A 134 -27.83 16.52 -0.59
C THR A 134 -29.22 15.99 -0.82
N LYS A 135 -29.87 16.41 -1.90
CA LYS A 135 -31.24 16.04 -2.25
C LYS A 135 -31.26 15.40 -3.63
N LEU A 136 -31.94 14.25 -3.72
CA LEU A 136 -32.26 13.65 -5.01
C LEU A 136 -33.47 14.37 -5.57
N GLU A 137 -33.31 15.02 -6.72
CA GLU A 137 -34.34 15.79 -7.40
C GLU A 137 -34.72 15.10 -8.72
N ARG A 138 -35.88 15.44 -9.29
CA ARG A 138 -36.28 14.87 -10.57
C ARG A 138 -35.25 15.24 -11.66
N GLY A 139 -34.54 14.25 -12.18
CA GLY A 139 -33.54 14.41 -13.24
C GLY A 139 -32.12 14.76 -12.76
N GLY A 140 -31.84 14.75 -11.46
CA GLY A 140 -30.51 15.09 -10.95
C GLY A 140 -30.34 15.02 -9.43
N ILE A 141 -29.19 15.49 -8.95
CA ILE A 141 -28.91 15.64 -7.52
C ILE A 141 -28.51 17.07 -7.24
N GLU A 142 -29.07 17.64 -6.19
CA GLU A 142 -28.72 18.95 -5.68
C GLU A 142 -27.89 18.81 -4.40
N ILE A 143 -26.79 19.55 -4.32
CA ILE A 143 -25.86 19.57 -3.20
C ILE A 143 -25.77 21.00 -2.70
N GLU A 144 -26.06 21.23 -1.43
CA GLU A 144 -25.81 22.50 -0.77
C GLU A 144 -24.53 22.37 0.06
N ALA A 145 -23.69 23.39 0.03
CA ALA A 145 -22.45 23.45 0.79
C ALA A 145 -22.16 24.87 1.28
N GLU A 146 -21.38 24.99 2.34
CA GLU A 146 -20.91 26.26 2.86
C GLU A 146 -19.40 26.39 2.68
N VAL A 147 -18.93 27.55 2.21
CA VAL A 147 -17.50 27.85 2.03
C VAL A 147 -17.20 29.27 2.48
N THR A 148 -16.06 29.45 3.16
CA THR A 148 -15.58 30.79 3.54
C THR A 148 -14.49 31.23 2.58
N VAL A 149 -14.73 32.32 1.83
CA VAL A 149 -13.85 32.87 0.80
C VAL A 149 -13.52 34.31 1.17
N SER A 150 -12.23 34.63 1.33
CA SER A 150 -11.76 35.99 1.68
C SER A 150 -12.48 36.61 2.89
N GLY A 151 -12.82 35.79 3.90
CA GLY A 151 -13.54 36.22 5.10
C GLY A 151 -15.08 36.32 4.94
N GLN A 152 -15.61 36.11 3.73
CA GLN A 152 -17.04 36.08 3.46
C GLN A 152 -17.55 34.65 3.43
N ARG A 153 -18.70 34.41 4.06
CA ARG A 153 -19.34 33.09 4.15
C ARG A 153 -20.33 32.93 2.99
N LEU A 154 -20.09 31.94 2.13
CA LEU A 154 -20.85 31.69 0.92
C LEU A 154 -21.60 30.36 1.02
N LEU A 155 -22.87 30.38 0.64
CA LEU A 155 -23.69 29.19 0.40
C LEU A 155 -23.59 28.82 -1.09
N ALA A 156 -23.14 27.61 -1.37
CA ALA A 156 -23.00 27.03 -2.70
C ALA A 156 -24.08 25.97 -2.93
N THR A 157 -24.90 26.13 -3.96
CA THR A 157 -25.90 25.14 -4.37
C THR A 157 -25.54 24.58 -5.74
N THR A 158 -25.13 23.31 -5.79
CA THR A 158 -24.72 22.59 -6.99
C THR A 158 -25.78 21.60 -7.44
N ARG A 159 -26.38 21.82 -8.60
CA ARG A 159 -27.29 20.88 -9.26
C ARG A 159 -26.55 20.08 -10.33
N ILE A 160 -26.64 18.76 -10.27
CA ILE A 160 -25.97 17.81 -11.17
C ILE A 160 -27.04 17.01 -11.92
N GLU A 161 -27.05 17.09 -13.24
CA GLU A 161 -28.07 16.50 -14.10
C GLU A 161 -27.40 15.62 -15.16
N LEU A 162 -27.84 14.37 -15.31
CA LEU A 162 -27.42 13.53 -16.44
C LEU A 162 -28.17 13.97 -17.69
N HIS A 163 -27.47 14.05 -18.81
CA HIS A 163 -28.12 14.30 -20.09
C HIS A 163 -28.97 13.07 -20.48
N PRO A 164 -30.22 13.25 -20.94
CA PRO A 164 -31.15 12.14 -21.13
C PRO A 164 -30.71 11.14 -22.22
N THR A 165 -29.90 11.57 -23.19
CA THR A 165 -29.56 10.79 -24.38
C THR A 165 -28.09 10.83 -24.80
N LEU A 166 -27.25 11.61 -24.12
CA LEU A 166 -25.84 11.77 -24.45
C LEU A 166 -25.03 11.40 -23.22
N PRO A 167 -23.79 10.91 -23.37
CA PRO A 167 -22.92 10.59 -22.25
C PRO A 167 -22.33 11.88 -21.65
N LYS A 168 -23.23 12.73 -21.11
CA LYS A 168 -22.93 14.04 -20.56
C LYS A 168 -23.55 14.23 -19.19
N ALA A 169 -22.87 14.97 -18.33
CA ALA A 169 -23.42 15.45 -17.06
C ALA A 169 -23.27 16.97 -16.99
N LEU A 170 -24.32 17.66 -16.57
CA LEU A 170 -24.36 19.11 -16.39
C LEU A 170 -24.32 19.44 -14.90
N LEU A 171 -23.33 20.22 -14.48
CA LEU A 171 -23.17 20.70 -13.12
C LEU A 171 -23.41 22.21 -13.11
N ARG A 172 -24.34 22.69 -12.28
CA ARG A 172 -24.68 24.10 -12.12
C ARG A 172 -24.52 24.50 -10.67
N THR A 173 -23.52 25.30 -10.36
CA THR A 173 -23.27 25.78 -8.99
C THR A 173 -23.67 27.24 -8.86
N ARG A 174 -24.44 27.58 -7.83
CA ARG A 174 -24.83 28.95 -7.47
C ARG A 174 -24.23 29.33 -6.14
N PHE A 175 -23.65 30.53 -6.04
CA PHE A 175 -23.13 31.09 -4.79
C PHE A 175 -23.97 32.26 -4.33
N ARG A 176 -24.28 32.28 -3.03
CA ARG A 176 -24.96 33.35 -2.32
C ARG A 176 -24.19 33.68 -1.06
N GLU A 177 -24.22 34.93 -0.60
CA GLU A 177 -23.72 35.25 0.73
C GLU A 177 -24.67 34.70 1.79
N ALA A 178 -24.12 34.06 2.83
CA ALA A 178 -24.90 33.32 3.81
C ALA A 178 -25.85 34.19 4.66
N ASN A 179 -25.59 35.49 4.75
CA ASN A 179 -26.32 36.46 5.56
C ASN A 179 -27.08 37.51 4.70
N GLY A 180 -27.25 37.28 3.39
CA GLY A 180 -28.05 38.13 2.50
C GLY A 180 -27.31 39.31 1.86
N GLY A 181 -25.98 39.36 1.93
CA GLY A 181 -25.16 40.38 1.27
C GLY A 181 -24.82 40.08 -0.20
N ALA A 182 -24.16 41.03 -0.88
CA ALA A 182 -23.60 40.80 -2.21
C ALA A 182 -22.32 39.95 -2.11
N VAL A 183 -22.17 38.95 -2.98
CA VAL A 183 -20.93 38.17 -3.11
C VAL A 183 -19.81 39.11 -3.58
N SER A 184 -18.78 39.29 -2.75
CA SER A 184 -17.65 40.19 -3.02
C SER A 184 -16.57 39.55 -3.90
N ALA A 185 -16.57 38.21 -3.99
CA ALA A 185 -15.68 37.45 -4.87
C ALA A 185 -16.01 37.73 -6.34
N ARG A 186 -14.99 38.09 -7.13
CA ARG A 186 -15.13 38.34 -8.57
C ARG A 186 -14.69 37.13 -9.38
N LEU A 187 -15.22 37.02 -10.60
CA LEU A 187 -14.74 36.06 -11.59
C LEU A 187 -13.27 36.40 -11.93
N GLY A 188 -12.30 35.69 -11.34
CA GLY A 188 -10.87 36.00 -11.49
C GLY A 188 -10.08 36.10 -10.18
N ASP A 189 -10.75 36.32 -9.05
CA ASP A 189 -10.23 35.94 -7.74
C ASP A 189 -10.31 34.41 -7.73
N ALA A 190 -9.17 33.71 -7.74
CA ALA A 190 -9.07 32.33 -8.26
C ALA A 190 -9.89 31.27 -7.49
N LEU A 191 -11.21 31.26 -7.70
CA LEU A 191 -12.16 30.18 -7.47
C LEU A 191 -11.94 29.08 -8.50
N ARG A 192 -11.10 28.11 -8.14
CA ARG A 192 -10.95 26.87 -8.92
C ARG A 192 -12.02 25.90 -8.46
N TRP A 193 -12.65 25.20 -9.43
CA TRP A 193 -13.69 24.22 -9.15
C TRP A 193 -13.35 22.82 -9.66
N GLY A 194 -13.11 21.92 -8.70
CA GLY A 194 -13.26 20.47 -8.81
C GLY A 194 -12.12 19.70 -9.49
N ASN A 195 -11.34 19.01 -8.66
CA ASN A 195 -10.51 17.88 -9.06
C ASN A 195 -11.46 16.69 -9.33
N LEU A 196 -11.46 16.19 -10.56
CA LEU A 196 -12.16 14.95 -10.91
C LEU A 196 -11.25 13.80 -10.48
N GLN A 197 -11.57 13.10 -9.39
CA GLN A 197 -10.93 11.81 -9.13
C GLN A 197 -11.71 10.73 -9.88
N TYR A 198 -11.00 9.99 -10.73
CA TYR A 198 -11.56 8.87 -11.47
C TYR A 198 -11.00 7.57 -10.87
N HIS A 199 -11.87 6.59 -10.68
CA HIS A 199 -11.48 5.25 -10.29
C HIS A 199 -11.81 4.29 -11.44
N VAL A 200 -10.77 3.84 -12.14
CA VAL A 200 -10.81 2.73 -13.10
C VAL A 200 -9.80 1.70 -12.62
N SER A 201 -10.06 0.41 -12.77
CA SER A 201 -9.11 -0.61 -12.32
C SER A 201 -7.76 -0.50 -13.04
N GLY A 202 -6.69 -0.18 -12.31
CA GLY A 202 -5.29 -0.40 -12.73
C GLY A 202 -4.71 0.57 -13.77
N LEU A 203 -5.01 1.87 -13.74
CA LEU A 203 -4.64 2.76 -14.85
C LEU A 203 -4.21 4.16 -14.36
N GLY A 204 -2.96 4.50 -14.66
CA GLY A 204 -2.25 5.66 -14.13
C GLY A 204 -2.72 7.06 -14.58
N VAL A 205 -1.89 8.03 -14.21
CA VAL A 205 -2.06 9.49 -14.28
C VAL A 205 -2.57 10.00 -15.66
N PRO A 206 -3.56 10.92 -15.71
CA PRO A 206 -4.08 11.41 -16.97
C PRO A 206 -3.10 12.42 -17.60
N ARG A 207 -2.84 12.32 -18.90
CA ARG A 207 -2.13 13.38 -19.65
C ARG A 207 -3.07 14.52 -19.99
N MET A 208 -2.77 15.75 -19.55
CA MET A 208 -3.61 16.93 -19.79
C MET A 208 -3.18 17.75 -21.02
N SER A 209 -4.16 18.32 -21.74
CA SER A 209 -3.95 19.31 -22.82
C SER A 209 -4.97 20.45 -22.71
N TYR A 210 -4.66 21.64 -23.21
CA TYR A 210 -5.52 22.83 -23.17
C TYR A 210 -5.68 23.49 -24.55
N ARG A 211 -6.88 24.03 -24.84
CA ARG A 211 -7.18 24.86 -26.02
C ARG A 211 -8.20 25.95 -25.66
N GLY A 212 -7.85 27.24 -25.70
CA GLY A 212 -8.77 28.37 -25.38
C GLY A 212 -8.10 29.75 -25.27
N LYS A 213 -8.86 30.80 -24.88
CA LYS A 213 -8.37 32.17 -24.58
C LYS A 213 -8.17 32.35 -23.06
N ALA A 214 -6.97 32.05 -22.56
CA ALA A 214 -6.58 32.23 -21.16
C ALA A 214 -5.06 32.48 -21.08
N THR A 215 -4.60 33.22 -20.08
CA THR A 215 -3.17 33.38 -19.77
C THR A 215 -2.68 32.15 -19.01
N TRP A 216 -1.58 31.54 -19.46
CA TRP A 216 -0.91 30.47 -18.71
C TRP A 216 -0.21 31.03 -17.47
N VAL A 217 -0.37 30.37 -16.33
CA VAL A 217 0.13 30.83 -15.02
C VAL A 217 1.07 29.79 -14.37
N GLY A 218 1.10 28.54 -14.85
CA GLY A 218 2.02 27.50 -14.33
C GLY A 218 1.47 26.07 -14.36
N ARG A 219 2.18 25.15 -13.69
CA ARG A 219 1.73 23.79 -13.32
C ARG A 219 1.86 23.60 -11.80
N ARG A 220 0.98 22.82 -11.16
CA ARG A 220 1.06 22.50 -9.71
C ARG A 220 0.56 21.07 -9.43
N GLY A 221 1.18 20.38 -8.46
CA GLY A 221 0.78 19.04 -8.01
C GLY A 221 1.32 17.89 -8.86
N ALA A 222 1.42 16.69 -8.27
CA ALA A 222 1.93 15.47 -8.92
C ALA A 222 1.05 14.99 -10.10
N GLN A 223 -0.21 15.45 -10.16
CA GLN A 223 -1.17 15.14 -11.23
C GLN A 223 -1.05 16.07 -12.45
N GLY A 224 -0.17 17.08 -12.43
CA GLY A 224 0.14 17.90 -13.60
C GLY A 224 -0.89 18.99 -13.95
N ASP A 225 -1.61 19.52 -12.96
CA ASP A 225 -2.68 20.49 -13.18
C ASP A 225 -2.19 21.75 -13.92
N LEU A 226 -2.89 22.13 -14.98
CA LEU A 226 -2.66 23.36 -15.75
C LEU A 226 -3.30 24.56 -15.04
N LEU A 227 -2.49 25.56 -14.68
CA LEU A 227 -2.98 26.82 -14.14
C LEU A 227 -3.22 27.83 -15.27
N LEU A 228 -4.48 28.21 -15.47
CA LEU A 228 -4.93 29.09 -16.56
C LEU A 228 -5.80 30.22 -15.98
N ARG A 229 -5.58 31.47 -16.40
CA ARG A 229 -6.34 32.66 -15.99
C ARG A 229 -7.18 33.18 -17.17
N PRO A 230 -8.52 33.31 -17.07
CA PRO A 230 -9.34 33.85 -18.14
C PRO A 230 -8.88 35.26 -18.56
N THR A 231 -8.96 35.57 -19.85
CA THR A 231 -8.76 36.93 -20.36
C THR A 231 -10.13 37.60 -20.59
N GLY A 232 -10.68 38.26 -19.57
CA GLY A 232 -11.93 39.06 -19.65
C GLY A 232 -13.17 38.43 -18.97
N ASP A 233 -14.31 39.13 -19.07
CA ASP A 233 -15.58 38.79 -18.39
C ASP A 233 -16.40 37.67 -19.06
N THR A 234 -15.77 36.83 -19.89
CA THR A 234 -16.48 35.83 -20.72
C THR A 234 -15.86 34.44 -20.64
N ALA A 235 -16.72 33.45 -20.89
CA ALA A 235 -16.54 32.01 -20.71
C ALA A 235 -15.11 31.45 -20.92
N MET A 236 -14.65 30.65 -19.97
CA MET A 236 -13.41 29.88 -20.10
C MET A 236 -13.72 28.48 -20.66
N HIS A 237 -13.49 28.28 -21.96
CA HIS A 237 -13.57 26.96 -22.56
C HIS A 237 -12.32 26.15 -22.22
N LEU A 238 -12.47 25.11 -21.40
CA LEU A 238 -11.47 24.08 -21.20
C LEU A 238 -11.87 22.86 -22.06
N ASP A 239 -10.89 22.21 -22.68
CA ASP A 239 -11.07 20.89 -23.31
C ASP A 239 -10.12 19.94 -22.60
N TYR A 240 -10.61 19.26 -21.55
CA TYR A 240 -9.91 18.14 -20.95
C TYR A 240 -9.84 16.97 -21.95
N ARG A 241 -8.76 16.17 -21.89
CA ARG A 241 -8.65 14.89 -22.62
C ARG A 241 -7.75 13.95 -21.82
N ALA A 242 -8.33 13.11 -20.96
CA ALA A 242 -7.59 12.00 -20.36
C ALA A 242 -7.50 10.83 -21.36
N ARG A 243 -6.31 10.24 -21.53
CA ARG A 243 -6.19 8.88 -22.09
C ARG A 243 -6.16 7.91 -20.92
N ILE A 244 -7.21 7.11 -20.79
CA ILE A 244 -7.33 6.07 -19.77
C ILE A 244 -6.93 4.77 -20.48
N ARG A 245 -5.93 4.02 -20.00
CA ARG A 245 -5.61 2.72 -20.64
C ARG A 245 -6.81 1.79 -20.47
N GLY A 246 -7.12 0.88 -21.40
CA GLY A 246 -8.36 0.07 -21.35
C GLY A 246 -9.68 0.82 -21.62
N PHE A 247 -9.71 2.16 -21.56
CA PHE A 247 -10.80 3.01 -22.05
C PHE A 247 -10.33 3.88 -23.20
N GLN A 248 -10.64 3.51 -24.45
CA GLN A 248 -10.22 4.30 -25.60
C GLN A 248 -11.20 5.48 -25.86
N GLY A 249 -11.32 6.41 -24.91
CA GLY A 249 -12.11 7.63 -25.08
C GLY A 249 -11.58 8.82 -24.27
N PRO A 250 -11.38 10.00 -24.86
CA PRO A 250 -11.03 11.20 -24.09
C PRO A 250 -12.26 11.70 -23.31
N ILE A 251 -12.10 11.93 -22.01
CA ILE A 251 -13.06 12.75 -21.24
C ILE A 251 -12.90 14.20 -21.71
N LYS A 252 -13.99 14.84 -22.14
CA LYS A 252 -14.05 16.29 -22.42
C LYS A 252 -14.85 17.00 -21.33
N ALA A 253 -14.44 18.21 -20.98
CA ALA A 253 -15.10 18.98 -19.92
C ALA A 253 -15.18 20.45 -20.31
N HIS A 254 -16.37 20.91 -20.72
CA HIS A 254 -16.62 22.31 -21.06
C HIS A 254 -17.03 23.11 -19.82
N TYR A 255 -16.54 24.35 -19.72
CA TYR A 255 -16.80 25.21 -18.57
C TYR A 255 -17.31 26.58 -19.03
N THR A 256 -18.30 27.11 -18.32
CA THR A 256 -18.86 28.45 -18.54
C THR A 256 -19.27 29.04 -17.19
N ALA A 257 -18.67 30.15 -16.79
CA ALA A 257 -19.09 30.87 -15.59
C ALA A 257 -19.51 32.31 -15.94
N ARG A 258 -20.53 32.80 -15.24
CA ARG A 258 -21.12 34.13 -15.47
C ARG A 258 -21.45 34.79 -14.13
N GLY A 259 -20.83 35.94 -13.85
CA GLY A 259 -21.28 36.84 -12.79
C GLY A 259 -22.42 37.71 -13.30
N ILE A 260 -23.54 37.81 -12.57
CA ILE A 260 -24.60 38.76 -12.89
C ILE A 260 -24.44 39.96 -11.94
N PRO A 261 -24.14 41.17 -12.43
CA PRO A 261 -23.93 42.36 -11.58
C PRO A 261 -25.18 42.86 -10.83
N ARG A 262 -26.34 42.22 -11.00
CA ARG A 262 -27.59 42.58 -10.32
C ARG A 262 -28.22 41.32 -9.70
N GLY A 263 -28.19 41.23 -8.38
CA GLY A 263 -28.84 40.15 -7.62
C GLY A 263 -27.94 39.46 -6.58
N GLY A 264 -26.65 39.79 -6.50
CA GLY A 264 -25.76 39.26 -5.47
C GLY A 264 -25.39 37.77 -5.60
N GLU A 265 -25.75 37.11 -6.71
CA GLU A 265 -25.43 35.69 -6.96
C GLU A 265 -24.33 35.51 -8.02
N LEU A 266 -23.48 34.51 -7.82
CA LEU A 266 -22.52 34.01 -8.82
C LEU A 266 -22.99 32.64 -9.32
N VAL A 267 -23.08 32.44 -10.64
CA VAL A 267 -23.49 31.14 -11.23
C VAL A 267 -22.39 30.59 -12.13
N ALA A 268 -21.98 29.34 -11.84
CA ALA A 268 -21.03 28.57 -12.63
C ALA A 268 -21.73 27.35 -13.25
N THR A 269 -21.50 27.09 -14.53
CA THR A 269 -22.02 25.93 -15.27
C THR A 269 -20.87 25.14 -15.88
N ARG A 270 -20.86 23.82 -15.68
CA ARG A 270 -19.88 22.88 -16.23
C ARG A 270 -20.60 21.74 -16.93
N GLU A 271 -20.19 21.42 -18.14
CA GLU A 271 -20.64 20.25 -18.87
C GLU A 271 -19.48 19.24 -18.94
N LEU A 272 -19.68 18.04 -18.44
CA LEU A 272 -18.81 16.90 -18.64
C LEU A 272 -19.36 16.09 -19.81
N SER A 273 -18.52 15.69 -20.77
CA SER A 273 -18.91 14.86 -21.90
C SER A 273 -17.88 13.75 -22.15
N PHE A 274 -18.37 12.59 -22.57
CA PHE A 274 -17.54 11.44 -22.91
C PHE A 274 -17.67 11.11 -24.41
N GLU A 275 -16.54 10.86 -25.08
CA GLU A 275 -16.52 10.38 -26.46
C GLU A 275 -15.95 8.95 -26.49
N PRO A 276 -16.78 7.91 -26.63
CA PRO A 276 -16.29 6.57 -26.92
C PRO A 276 -15.73 6.52 -28.35
N LEU A 277 -14.52 5.98 -28.55
CA LEU A 277 -14.17 5.42 -29.86
C LEU A 277 -14.80 4.02 -30.00
N PRO A 278 -15.10 3.56 -31.23
CA PRO A 278 -15.64 2.22 -31.45
C PRO A 278 -14.72 1.14 -30.87
N ILE A 279 -15.29 0.29 -30.03
CA ILE A 279 -14.65 -0.84 -29.36
C ILE A 279 -14.35 -1.91 -30.41
N ALA A 280 -13.11 -2.00 -30.87
CA ALA A 280 -12.62 -3.18 -31.58
C ALA A 280 -11.08 -3.24 -31.56
N GLU A 281 -10.49 -3.51 -30.38
CA GLU A 281 -9.32 -4.40 -30.39
C GLU A 281 -9.86 -5.83 -30.30
N PRO A 282 -9.40 -6.76 -31.17
CA PRO A 282 -9.84 -8.14 -31.10
C PRO A 282 -9.49 -8.69 -29.72
N GLN A 283 -10.48 -9.24 -29.01
CA GLN A 283 -10.20 -10.01 -27.81
C GLN A 283 -9.37 -11.21 -28.23
N LEU A 284 -8.05 -11.08 -28.07
CA LEU A 284 -7.15 -12.20 -28.26
C LEU A 284 -7.55 -13.27 -27.23
N PRO A 285 -7.68 -14.52 -27.66
CA PRO A 285 -8.06 -15.60 -26.77
C PRO A 285 -7.11 -15.68 -25.56
N ARG A 286 -7.67 -16.00 -24.39
CA ARG A 286 -6.94 -16.16 -23.14
C ARG A 286 -7.25 -17.52 -22.52
N GLY A 287 -6.23 -18.13 -21.93
CA GLY A 287 -6.39 -19.25 -21.01
C GLY A 287 -6.33 -18.77 -19.55
N GLU A 288 -6.64 -19.66 -18.64
CA GLU A 288 -6.67 -19.38 -17.20
C GLU A 288 -5.63 -20.25 -16.49
N VAL A 289 -4.88 -19.66 -15.56
CA VAL A 289 -4.03 -20.40 -14.61
C VAL A 289 -4.58 -20.13 -13.21
N VAL A 290 -5.01 -21.18 -12.53
CA VAL A 290 -5.56 -21.11 -11.18
C VAL A 290 -4.53 -21.67 -10.20
N LEU A 291 -4.07 -20.85 -9.27
CA LEU A 291 -3.12 -21.25 -8.23
C LEU A 291 -3.81 -21.34 -6.88
N SER A 292 -3.50 -22.43 -6.16
CA SER A 292 -3.84 -22.61 -4.75
C SER A 292 -2.56 -22.80 -3.94
N ILE A 293 -2.28 -21.86 -3.05
CA ILE A 293 -1.01 -21.70 -2.33
C ILE A 293 -1.26 -21.88 -0.84
N ARG A 294 -0.45 -22.74 -0.20
CA ARG A 294 -0.61 -23.14 1.20
C ARG A 294 0.72 -23.14 1.96
N ASP A 295 0.64 -23.02 3.28
CA ASP A 295 1.74 -23.33 4.18
C ASP A 295 1.89 -24.86 4.39
N GLU A 296 2.91 -25.26 5.15
CA GLU A 296 3.20 -26.65 5.50
C GLU A 296 2.10 -27.36 6.30
N ARG A 297 1.15 -26.61 6.89
CA ARG A 297 -0.01 -27.12 7.63
C ARG A 297 -1.27 -27.16 6.79
N GLY A 298 -1.19 -26.76 5.52
CA GLY A 298 -2.33 -26.68 4.61
C GLY A 298 -3.20 -25.43 4.80
N ALA A 299 -2.73 -24.43 5.57
CA ALA A 299 -3.41 -23.16 5.72
C ALA A 299 -3.19 -22.24 4.51
N LYS A 300 -4.17 -21.39 4.22
CA LYS A 300 -4.10 -20.37 3.16
C LYS A 300 -2.95 -19.40 3.41
N LEU A 301 -2.18 -19.07 2.38
CA LEU A 301 -0.96 -18.29 2.51
C LEU A 301 -0.92 -17.15 1.47
N ALA A 302 -0.76 -15.91 1.94
CA ALA A 302 -0.49 -14.79 1.05
C ALA A 302 0.83 -15.01 0.29
N ALA A 303 0.87 -14.70 -1.00
CA ALA A 303 2.00 -15.02 -1.84
C ALA A 303 2.11 -14.09 -3.06
N LYS A 304 3.34 -13.96 -3.54
CA LYS A 304 3.71 -13.30 -4.80
C LYS A 304 4.07 -14.35 -5.84
N VAL A 305 3.64 -14.10 -7.08
CA VAL A 305 3.91 -14.96 -8.23
C VAL A 305 4.61 -14.14 -9.29
N ARG A 306 5.85 -14.50 -9.62
CA ARG A 306 6.52 -14.03 -10.84
C ARG A 306 6.09 -14.90 -12.01
N VAL A 307 5.78 -14.25 -13.14
CA VAL A 307 5.24 -14.85 -14.35
C VAL A 307 6.13 -14.43 -15.53
N ASP A 308 6.91 -15.36 -16.07
CA ASP A 308 7.76 -15.12 -17.23
C ASP A 308 7.26 -15.93 -18.44
N LYS A 309 7.03 -15.29 -19.58
CA LYS A 309 6.68 -15.97 -20.83
C LYS A 309 7.95 -16.55 -21.47
N VAL A 310 7.96 -17.86 -21.73
CA VAL A 310 9.11 -18.55 -22.35
C VAL A 310 9.35 -18.00 -23.75
N GLY A 311 10.59 -17.60 -24.03
CA GLY A 311 10.99 -17.02 -25.32
C GLY A 311 10.68 -15.53 -25.46
N SER A 312 10.24 -14.85 -24.40
CA SER A 312 9.99 -13.40 -24.40
C SER A 312 10.59 -12.76 -23.15
N ALA A 313 11.25 -11.61 -23.33
CA ALA A 313 11.66 -10.73 -22.24
C ALA A 313 10.66 -9.58 -22.01
N ALA A 314 9.58 -9.50 -22.79
CA ALA A 314 8.52 -8.54 -22.53
C ALA A 314 7.74 -8.93 -21.26
N PRO A 315 7.30 -7.95 -20.47
CA PRO A 315 6.43 -8.22 -19.33
C PRO A 315 5.11 -8.85 -19.76
N VAL A 316 4.51 -9.60 -18.84
CA VAL A 316 3.28 -10.35 -19.10
C VAL A 316 2.04 -9.50 -18.83
N PHE A 317 2.17 -8.53 -17.92
CA PHE A 317 1.14 -7.60 -17.50
C PHE A 317 1.58 -6.16 -17.75
N ASP A 318 0.63 -5.23 -17.72
CA ASP A 318 0.93 -3.80 -17.76
C ASP A 318 1.65 -3.38 -16.47
N GLU A 319 2.56 -2.41 -16.55
CA GLU A 319 3.36 -1.93 -15.41
C GLU A 319 2.48 -1.38 -14.26
N ASP A 320 1.37 -0.72 -14.59
CA ASP A 320 0.45 -0.10 -13.61
C ASP A 320 -0.75 -1.00 -13.29
N GLY A 321 -0.62 -2.31 -13.54
CA GLY A 321 -1.68 -3.29 -13.30
C GLY A 321 -2.04 -3.49 -11.82
N GLY A 322 -3.00 -4.37 -11.55
CA GLY A 322 -3.52 -4.64 -10.21
C GLY A 322 -2.90 -5.86 -9.54
N LEU A 323 -3.55 -6.34 -8.46
CA LEU A 323 -3.14 -7.56 -7.76
C LEU A 323 -3.10 -8.81 -8.67
N GLU A 324 -3.95 -8.86 -9.68
CA GLU A 324 -4.00 -9.96 -10.66
C GLU A 324 -2.82 -9.93 -11.66
N GLY A 325 -2.04 -8.84 -11.69
CA GLY A 325 -0.89 -8.72 -12.57
C GLY A 325 -0.43 -7.28 -12.75
N ALA A 326 0.83 -7.00 -12.40
CA ALA A 326 1.57 -5.78 -12.77
C ALA A 326 3.00 -6.16 -13.20
N ASP A 327 3.43 -5.65 -14.36
CA ASP A 327 4.70 -6.01 -15.02
C ASP A 327 4.87 -7.55 -15.19
N ARG A 328 5.63 -8.21 -14.33
CA ARG A 328 5.84 -9.67 -14.33
C ARG A 328 5.29 -10.35 -13.08
N PHE A 329 4.54 -9.64 -12.24
CA PHE A 329 4.19 -10.11 -10.91
C PHE A 329 2.69 -10.07 -10.68
N ALA A 330 2.21 -11.00 -9.87
CA ALA A 330 0.86 -11.02 -9.34
C ALA A 330 0.90 -11.37 -7.85
N TRP A 331 -0.15 -11.03 -7.11
CA TRP A 331 -0.21 -11.17 -5.66
C TRP A 331 -1.56 -11.74 -5.23
N THR A 332 -1.54 -12.51 -4.14
CA THR A 332 -2.74 -12.97 -3.46
C THR A 332 -2.57 -12.81 -1.96
N GLY A 333 -3.62 -12.38 -1.27
CA GLY A 333 -3.62 -12.25 0.19
C GLY A 333 -4.05 -13.54 0.91
N ASN A 334 -4.59 -14.51 0.19
CA ASN A 334 -5.19 -15.73 0.77
C ASN A 334 -4.74 -17.02 0.05
N GLY A 335 -3.78 -16.92 -0.86
CA GLY A 335 -3.26 -18.07 -1.59
C GLY A 335 -4.16 -18.58 -2.70
N GLU A 336 -5.28 -17.92 -3.00
CA GLU A 336 -6.06 -18.19 -4.22
C GLU A 336 -5.79 -17.10 -5.25
N LEU A 337 -5.44 -17.50 -6.48
CA LEU A 337 -5.15 -16.58 -7.57
C LEU A 337 -5.59 -17.18 -8.90
N SER A 338 -6.29 -16.39 -9.71
CA SER A 338 -6.58 -16.73 -11.11
C SER A 338 -5.91 -15.72 -12.03
N LEU A 339 -5.09 -16.23 -12.96
CA LEU A 339 -4.36 -15.43 -13.94
C LEU A 339 -4.91 -15.67 -15.33
N ARG A 340 -5.31 -14.59 -16.02
CA ARG A 340 -5.76 -14.64 -17.41
C ARG A 340 -4.60 -14.34 -18.36
N LEU A 341 -4.01 -15.38 -18.92
CA LEU A 341 -2.81 -15.30 -19.75
C LEU A 341 -3.13 -15.65 -21.21
N HIS A 342 -2.40 -15.06 -22.15
CA HIS A 342 -2.46 -15.49 -23.54
C HIS A 342 -1.94 -16.93 -23.70
N PRO A 343 -2.40 -17.68 -24.70
CA PRO A 343 -1.84 -18.99 -25.01
C PRO A 343 -0.31 -18.93 -25.19
N GLY A 344 0.39 -19.90 -24.60
CA GLY A 344 1.84 -19.95 -24.61
C GLY A 344 2.45 -20.72 -23.45
N ARG A 345 3.78 -20.83 -23.46
CA ARG A 345 4.55 -21.45 -22.36
C ARG A 345 5.01 -20.39 -21.37
N TYR A 346 4.86 -20.67 -20.08
CA TYR A 346 5.21 -19.77 -18.99
C TYR A 346 6.03 -20.50 -17.93
N ARG A 347 6.90 -19.74 -17.27
CA ARG A 347 7.59 -20.14 -16.03
C ARG A 347 7.02 -19.30 -14.89
N LEU A 348 6.63 -19.96 -13.81
CA LEU A 348 6.12 -19.31 -12.61
C LEU A 348 7.08 -19.56 -11.45
N LEU A 349 7.31 -18.53 -10.64
CA LEU A 349 7.98 -18.64 -9.34
C LEU A 349 7.05 -18.08 -8.27
N VAL A 350 6.68 -18.92 -7.30
CA VAL A 350 5.78 -18.56 -6.19
C VAL A 350 6.61 -18.40 -4.91
N THR A 351 6.48 -17.26 -4.24
CA THR A 351 7.18 -16.93 -2.99
C THR A 351 6.23 -16.33 -1.96
N ALA A 352 6.57 -16.42 -0.67
CA ALA A 352 5.81 -15.85 0.44
C ALA A 352 6.75 -15.32 1.54
N GLY A 353 7.68 -14.44 1.16
CA GLY A 353 8.74 -13.92 2.03
C GLY A 353 10.04 -14.75 2.05
N PRO A 354 11.14 -14.20 2.58
CA PRO A 354 12.47 -14.82 2.60
C PRO A 354 12.61 -16.00 3.58
N GLU A 355 11.67 -16.17 4.50
CA GLU A 355 11.68 -17.24 5.50
C GLU A 355 11.16 -18.57 4.95
N ARG A 356 10.43 -18.52 3.82
CA ARG A 356 9.79 -19.67 3.19
C ARG A 356 10.54 -20.13 1.95
N ASP A 357 10.42 -21.41 1.63
CA ASP A 357 10.89 -21.91 0.35
C ASP A 357 10.02 -21.39 -0.81
N ALA A 358 10.41 -21.66 -2.05
CA ALA A 358 9.75 -21.18 -3.25
C ALA A 358 9.42 -22.32 -4.22
N GLU A 359 8.23 -22.26 -4.82
CA GLU A 359 7.77 -23.26 -5.78
C GLU A 359 7.92 -22.76 -7.22
N ARG A 360 8.26 -23.65 -8.15
CA ARG A 360 8.46 -23.31 -9.57
C ARG A 360 7.61 -24.19 -10.48
N PHE A 361 6.94 -23.58 -11.44
CA PHE A 361 6.14 -24.29 -12.44
C PHE A 361 6.59 -23.95 -13.86
N GLU A 362 6.54 -24.93 -14.76
CA GLU A 362 6.43 -24.68 -16.20
C GLU A 362 5.01 -25.06 -16.64
N VAL A 363 4.28 -24.11 -17.24
CA VAL A 363 2.88 -24.30 -17.65
C VAL A 363 2.69 -23.92 -19.11
N THR A 364 1.89 -24.70 -19.83
CA THR A 364 1.43 -24.35 -21.18
C THR A 364 -0.03 -23.91 -21.09
N VAL A 365 -0.27 -22.62 -21.27
CA VAL A 365 -1.60 -22.02 -21.28
C VAL A 365 -2.25 -22.26 -22.63
N LYS A 366 -3.47 -22.80 -22.60
CA LYS A 366 -4.33 -23.01 -23.78
C LYS A 366 -5.61 -22.21 -23.61
N GLU A 367 -6.18 -21.75 -24.71
CA GLU A 367 -7.47 -21.06 -24.69
C GLU A 367 -8.57 -21.94 -24.11
N GLY A 368 -9.44 -21.37 -23.26
CA GLY A 368 -10.64 -22.03 -22.74
C GLY A 368 -10.41 -23.20 -21.78
N VAL A 369 -9.17 -23.58 -21.49
CA VAL A 369 -8.82 -24.68 -20.59
C VAL A 369 -8.04 -24.15 -19.38
N PRO A 370 -8.63 -24.14 -18.17
CA PRO A 370 -7.92 -23.75 -16.96
C PRO A 370 -6.80 -24.73 -16.59
N ALA A 371 -5.61 -24.20 -16.29
CA ALA A 371 -4.50 -24.94 -15.71
C ALA A 371 -4.50 -24.74 -14.19
N ALA A 372 -4.83 -25.78 -13.42
CA ALA A 372 -4.82 -25.74 -11.97
C ALA A 372 -3.44 -26.14 -11.41
N LEU A 373 -2.83 -25.29 -10.60
CA LEU A 373 -1.54 -25.48 -9.95
C LEU A 373 -1.68 -25.37 -8.43
N LYS A 374 -0.93 -26.19 -7.70
CA LYS A 374 -0.92 -26.19 -6.23
C LYS A 374 0.50 -26.01 -5.73
N ALA A 375 0.72 -25.05 -4.82
CA ALA A 375 2.01 -24.79 -4.21
C ALA A 375 1.94 -24.93 -2.68
N THR A 376 2.96 -25.54 -2.08
CA THR A 376 3.15 -25.58 -0.64
C THR A 376 4.50 -24.93 -0.33
N LEU A 377 4.48 -23.85 0.44
CA LEU A 377 5.67 -23.05 0.75
C LEU A 377 6.01 -23.20 2.24
N PRO A 378 6.80 -24.21 2.64
CA PRO A 378 7.15 -24.42 4.04
C PRO A 378 8.03 -23.28 4.56
N ARG A 379 7.87 -22.91 5.84
CA ARG A 379 8.85 -22.07 6.55
C ARG A 379 10.13 -22.89 6.74
N VAL A 380 11.24 -22.41 6.20
CA VAL A 380 12.54 -23.09 6.23
C VAL A 380 13.59 -22.32 7.03
N VAL A 381 13.45 -21.00 7.16
CA VAL A 381 14.23 -20.18 8.08
C VAL A 381 13.37 -19.89 9.31
N SER A 382 13.87 -20.28 10.48
CA SER A 382 13.20 -20.02 11.75
C SER A 382 13.70 -18.71 12.34
N THR A 383 12.80 -17.84 12.78
CA THR A 383 13.13 -16.50 13.30
C THR A 383 12.40 -16.22 14.63
N PRO A 384 12.38 -17.14 15.60
CA PRO A 384 11.53 -17.02 16.77
C PRO A 384 11.92 -15.79 17.60
N GLY A 385 10.92 -15.00 17.96
CA GLY A 385 11.06 -13.76 18.72
C GLY A 385 11.45 -12.56 17.86
N TRP A 386 11.54 -12.70 16.54
CA TRP A 386 11.85 -11.64 15.60
C TRP A 386 10.65 -11.34 14.71
N VAL A 387 10.34 -10.06 14.56
CA VAL A 387 9.26 -9.57 13.69
C VAL A 387 9.86 -8.92 12.46
N GLY A 388 9.60 -9.45 11.28
CA GLY A 388 10.03 -8.88 10.00
C GLY A 388 9.25 -7.62 9.66
N ALA A 389 9.93 -6.46 9.68
CA ALA A 389 9.28 -5.16 9.51
C ALA A 389 9.75 -4.39 8.27
N ASP A 390 8.80 -3.73 7.60
CA ASP A 390 9.11 -2.68 6.62
C ASP A 390 8.69 -1.32 7.19
N LEU A 391 9.66 -0.41 7.34
CA LEU A 391 9.52 0.82 8.12
C LEU A 391 9.43 2.07 7.23
N HIS A 392 9.30 1.89 5.92
CA HIS A 392 9.19 2.97 4.93
C HIS A 392 8.36 2.50 3.72
N LEU A 393 7.10 2.94 3.65
CA LEU A 393 6.13 2.50 2.64
C LEU A 393 5.14 3.60 2.26
N HIS A 394 4.84 3.67 0.96
CA HIS A 394 3.92 4.67 0.40
C HIS A 394 2.71 4.03 -0.28
N GLN A 395 1.58 4.71 -0.24
CA GLN A 395 0.32 4.31 -0.86
C GLN A 395 -0.43 5.55 -1.36
N SER A 396 -1.62 5.37 -1.95
CA SER A 396 -2.35 6.44 -2.66
C SER A 396 -2.59 7.76 -1.91
N PRO A 397 -2.57 7.85 -0.56
CA PRO A 397 -2.53 9.13 0.14
C PRO A 397 -1.21 9.92 -0.03
N SER A 398 -0.09 9.25 -0.30
CA SER A 398 1.17 9.92 -0.69
C SER A 398 1.05 10.55 -2.08
N VAL A 399 1.80 11.62 -2.29
CA VAL A 399 1.76 12.42 -3.53
C VAL A 399 2.38 11.71 -4.74
N ASP A 400 3.16 10.67 -4.52
CA ASP A 400 4.01 9.99 -5.51
C ASP A 400 3.81 8.47 -5.58
N ALA A 401 2.82 7.94 -4.84
CA ALA A 401 2.45 6.54 -4.90
C ALA A 401 1.06 6.36 -5.52
N ASP A 402 0.96 5.44 -6.48
CA ASP A 402 -0.28 5.11 -7.19
C ASP A 402 -0.67 3.64 -6.90
N ILE A 403 -0.89 3.35 -5.62
CA ILE A 403 -1.29 2.02 -5.15
C ILE A 403 -2.37 2.15 -4.08
N SER A 404 -3.50 1.47 -4.30
CA SER A 404 -4.59 1.46 -3.33
C SER A 404 -4.18 0.85 -1.99
N LEU A 405 -4.79 1.31 -0.89
CA LEU A 405 -4.55 0.75 0.45
C LEU A 405 -4.76 -0.78 0.50
N ALA A 406 -5.78 -1.28 -0.21
CA ALA A 406 -6.08 -2.72 -0.26
C ALA A 406 -4.97 -3.50 -0.98
N ALA A 407 -4.52 -2.99 -2.13
CA ALA A 407 -3.43 -3.61 -2.87
C ALA A 407 -2.12 -3.58 -2.07
N ARG A 408 -1.85 -2.49 -1.35
CA ARG A 408 -0.69 -2.36 -0.46
C ARG A 408 -0.72 -3.37 0.68
N VAL A 409 -1.85 -3.55 1.36
CA VAL A 409 -1.98 -4.56 2.43
C VAL A 409 -1.71 -5.97 1.89
N VAL A 410 -2.27 -6.31 0.72
CA VAL A 410 -2.05 -7.61 0.09
C VAL A 410 -0.59 -7.80 -0.33
N SER A 411 0.05 -6.79 -0.93
CA SER A 411 1.44 -6.89 -1.37
C SER A 411 2.42 -7.02 -0.20
N ILE A 412 2.20 -6.30 0.90
CA ILE A 412 2.95 -6.44 2.15
C ILE A 412 2.85 -7.88 2.67
N ALA A 413 1.64 -8.41 2.79
CA ALA A 413 1.42 -9.76 3.29
C ALA A 413 2.02 -10.84 2.36
N ALA A 414 1.95 -10.63 1.04
CA ALA A 414 2.51 -11.53 0.04
C ALA A 414 4.04 -11.60 0.06
N GLU A 415 4.71 -10.55 0.55
CA GLU A 415 6.16 -10.52 0.78
C GLU A 415 6.54 -11.03 2.18
N GLY A 416 5.58 -11.54 2.97
CA GLY A 416 5.81 -12.09 4.30
C GLY A 416 6.23 -11.04 5.34
N VAL A 417 5.93 -9.76 5.11
CA VAL A 417 6.17 -8.71 6.11
C VAL A 417 5.14 -8.85 7.23
N GLU A 418 5.59 -8.83 8.48
CA GLU A 418 4.76 -9.02 9.68
C GLU A 418 4.38 -7.70 10.33
N LEU A 419 5.19 -6.65 10.15
CA LEU A 419 4.94 -5.30 10.64
C LEU A 419 5.24 -4.26 9.56
N ALA A 420 4.28 -3.43 9.20
CA ALA A 420 4.47 -2.37 8.20
C ALA A 420 4.19 -0.98 8.77
N ALA A 421 5.12 -0.04 8.64
CA ALA A 421 4.86 1.37 8.89
C ALA A 421 4.37 2.05 7.59
N ALA A 422 3.15 2.58 7.61
CA ALA A 422 2.60 3.37 6.51
C ALA A 422 3.08 4.81 6.67
N THR A 423 3.99 5.26 5.81
CA THR A 423 4.75 6.52 5.99
C THR A 423 4.55 7.45 4.81
N ASP A 424 3.29 7.63 4.35
CA ASP A 424 2.98 8.53 3.24
C ASP A 424 3.52 9.95 3.47
N HIS A 425 3.90 10.62 2.39
CA HIS A 425 4.24 12.02 2.42
C HIS A 425 3.05 12.86 2.89
N TYR A 426 3.26 13.64 3.95
CA TYR A 426 2.29 14.62 4.49
C TYR A 426 0.96 14.02 4.97
N ALA A 427 0.86 12.69 5.08
CA ALA A 427 -0.35 12.00 5.50
C ALA A 427 -0.02 10.91 6.52
N VAL A 428 -0.84 10.82 7.58
CA VAL A 428 -0.77 9.72 8.56
C VAL A 428 -1.85 8.70 8.23
N THR A 429 -1.48 7.69 7.45
CA THR A 429 -2.40 6.68 6.93
C THR A 429 -2.54 5.50 7.88
N ASP A 430 -3.79 5.15 8.21
CA ASP A 430 -4.10 3.93 8.96
C ASP A 430 -4.57 2.80 8.03
N LEU A 431 -3.73 1.77 7.87
CA LEU A 431 -4.03 0.59 7.05
C LEU A 431 -4.89 -0.45 7.78
N GLU A 432 -5.02 -0.35 9.10
CA GLU A 432 -5.69 -1.37 9.93
C GLU A 432 -7.19 -1.55 9.57
N PRO A 433 -7.98 -0.50 9.28
CA PRO A 433 -9.37 -0.66 8.83
C PRO A 433 -9.49 -1.51 7.55
N VAL A 434 -8.62 -1.25 6.57
CA VAL A 434 -8.60 -1.98 5.29
C VAL A 434 -8.13 -3.42 5.50
N ARG A 435 -7.08 -3.63 6.30
CA ARG A 435 -6.60 -4.97 6.65
C ARG A 435 -7.71 -5.84 7.29
N ARG A 436 -8.49 -5.28 8.22
CA ARG A 436 -9.63 -5.98 8.84
C ARG A 436 -10.77 -6.26 7.86
N ALA A 437 -11.03 -5.37 6.90
CA ALA A 437 -12.02 -5.60 5.86
C ALA A 437 -11.60 -6.80 4.98
N LEU A 438 -10.36 -6.77 4.47
CA LEU A 438 -9.80 -7.85 3.65
C LEU A 438 -9.81 -9.19 4.37
N ALA A 439 -9.48 -9.21 5.67
CA ALA A 439 -9.53 -10.44 6.47
C ALA A 439 -10.96 -11.00 6.62
N ARG A 440 -11.95 -10.13 6.88
CA ARG A 440 -13.37 -10.55 7.02
C ARG A 440 -13.97 -11.05 5.72
N GLU A 441 -13.54 -10.49 4.59
CA GLU A 441 -13.94 -10.93 3.25
C GLU A 441 -13.18 -12.17 2.78
N GLY A 442 -12.22 -12.66 3.57
CA GLY A 442 -11.41 -13.82 3.23
C GLY A 442 -10.38 -13.56 2.12
N VAL A 443 -10.12 -12.30 1.78
CA VAL A 443 -9.10 -11.87 0.80
C VAL A 443 -7.70 -11.90 1.42
N LEU A 444 -7.60 -11.66 2.72
CA LEU A 444 -6.35 -11.75 3.48
C LEU A 444 -6.43 -12.88 4.51
N ALA A 445 -5.55 -13.87 4.41
CA ALA A 445 -5.47 -15.00 5.33
C ALA A 445 -4.26 -14.91 6.29
N THR A 446 -3.28 -14.08 5.97
CA THR A 446 -2.03 -13.96 6.74
C THR A 446 -2.12 -12.81 7.74
N ALA A 447 -1.54 -13.02 8.93
CA ALA A 447 -1.45 -11.99 9.95
C ALA A 447 -0.43 -10.91 9.53
N LEU A 448 -0.77 -9.66 9.83
CA LEU A 448 0.04 -8.47 9.54
C LEU A 448 -0.35 -7.41 10.58
N GLN A 449 0.64 -6.74 11.17
CA GLN A 449 0.43 -5.51 11.94
C GLN A 449 0.81 -4.30 11.10
N THR A 450 0.11 -3.19 11.30
CA THR A 450 0.39 -1.93 10.62
C THR A 450 0.52 -0.80 11.63
N LEU A 451 1.45 0.12 11.38
CA LEU A 451 1.69 1.32 12.16
C LEU A 451 1.42 2.55 11.29
N PRO A 452 0.52 3.45 11.69
CA PRO A 452 0.41 4.74 11.03
C PRO A 452 1.66 5.58 11.33
N GLY A 453 2.21 6.21 10.31
CA GLY A 453 3.33 7.14 10.40
C GLY A 453 3.26 8.16 9.27
N THR A 454 4.32 8.94 9.09
CA THR A 454 4.45 9.82 7.93
C THR A 454 5.92 9.98 7.59
N GLU A 455 6.23 10.16 6.31
CA GLU A 455 7.49 10.69 5.87
C GLU A 455 7.41 12.22 5.87
N VAL A 456 8.10 12.83 6.84
CA VAL A 456 8.24 14.28 6.97
C VAL A 456 9.22 14.75 5.89
N SER A 457 8.67 15.17 4.76
CA SER A 457 9.43 15.74 3.65
C SER A 457 9.49 17.25 3.74
N THR A 458 10.70 17.77 3.88
CA THR A 458 10.91 19.20 4.16
C THR A 458 10.52 20.08 2.97
N LEU A 459 9.70 21.11 3.23
CA LEU A 459 9.27 22.10 2.24
C LEU A 459 9.78 23.50 2.61
N GLY A 460 10.18 24.28 1.61
CA GLY A 460 10.87 25.56 1.80
C GLY A 460 12.36 25.32 1.97
N ALA A 461 12.84 25.28 3.22
CA ALA A 461 14.18 24.81 3.55
C ALA A 461 14.26 23.27 3.38
N ARG A 462 14.76 22.81 2.24
CA ARG A 462 14.85 21.37 1.92
C ARG A 462 16.19 20.81 2.37
N PHE A 463 16.15 19.85 3.28
CA PHE A 463 17.37 19.29 3.88
C PHE A 463 17.27 17.81 4.23
N GLY A 464 16.18 17.11 3.91
CA GLY A 464 16.03 15.72 4.31
C GLY A 464 14.58 15.26 4.37
N HIS A 465 14.44 13.93 4.36
CA HIS A 465 13.21 13.25 4.72
C HIS A 465 13.39 12.46 6.01
N PHE A 466 12.32 12.40 6.81
CA PHE A 466 12.35 11.74 8.11
C PHE A 466 11.07 10.95 8.35
N ASN A 467 11.16 9.63 8.52
CA ASN A 467 10.00 8.88 8.97
C ASN A 467 9.74 9.10 10.45
N VAL A 468 8.46 9.27 10.79
CA VAL A 468 7.98 9.36 12.17
C VAL A 468 6.85 8.36 12.37
N PHE A 469 7.08 7.35 13.21
CA PHE A 469 6.08 6.32 13.51
C PHE A 469 6.26 5.72 14.92
N PRO A 470 5.20 5.25 15.59
CA PRO A 470 3.81 5.46 15.23
C PRO A 470 3.32 6.88 15.49
N LEU A 471 2.34 7.31 14.71
CA LEU A 471 1.54 8.52 14.91
C LEU A 471 0.06 8.15 15.00
N LYS A 472 -0.76 9.06 15.53
CA LYS A 472 -2.21 8.95 15.45
C LYS A 472 -2.69 9.50 14.09
N PRO A 473 -3.70 8.91 13.44
CA PRO A 473 -4.29 9.51 12.24
C PRO A 473 -4.69 10.97 12.47
N GLY A 474 -4.33 11.86 11.53
CA GLY A 474 -4.52 13.31 11.64
C GLY A 474 -3.50 14.05 12.52
N GLN A 475 -2.53 13.35 13.11
CA GLN A 475 -1.46 13.98 13.89
C GLN A 475 -0.38 14.55 12.96
N ASP A 476 -0.26 15.88 12.91
CA ASP A 476 0.70 16.58 12.06
C ASP A 476 2.04 16.86 12.77
N ILE A 477 3.15 16.73 12.03
CA ILE A 477 4.51 17.06 12.45
C ILE A 477 5.01 18.20 11.58
N ILE A 478 5.67 19.21 12.15
CA ILE A 478 6.16 20.36 11.37
C ILE A 478 7.10 19.93 10.23
N TYR A 479 6.84 20.41 9.02
CA TYR A 479 7.64 20.10 7.82
C TYR A 479 7.94 21.29 6.91
N ARG A 480 7.24 22.43 7.10
CA ARG A 480 7.43 23.66 6.30
C ARG A 480 8.28 24.67 7.05
N ASP A 481 9.23 25.29 6.34
CA ASP A 481 10.02 26.43 6.82
C ASP A 481 10.60 26.22 8.23
N THR A 482 11.11 25.01 8.47
CA THR A 482 11.59 24.54 9.78
C THR A 482 13.09 24.20 9.73
N THR A 483 13.65 23.80 10.86
CA THR A 483 15.02 23.31 11.01
C THR A 483 15.01 21.86 11.47
N PRO A 484 16.12 21.10 11.35
CA PRO A 484 16.17 19.73 11.88
C PRO A 484 15.79 19.68 13.36
N ARG A 485 16.36 20.57 14.17
CA ARG A 485 16.01 20.72 15.59
C ARG A 485 14.51 20.97 15.80
N GLY A 486 13.93 21.86 14.99
CA GLY A 486 12.49 22.16 15.05
C GLY A 486 11.62 20.93 14.79
N ILE A 487 11.96 20.10 13.80
CA ILE A 487 11.27 18.82 13.55
C ILE A 487 11.44 17.91 14.76
N PHE A 488 12.65 17.76 15.27
CA PHE A 488 12.97 16.76 16.29
C PHE A 488 12.30 17.12 17.62
N GLU A 489 12.35 18.39 18.03
CA GLU A 489 11.63 18.90 19.20
C GLU A 489 10.11 18.76 19.06
N ASP A 490 9.55 19.02 17.87
CA ASP A 490 8.12 18.85 17.60
C ASP A 490 7.69 17.38 17.75
N VAL A 491 8.50 16.45 17.23
CA VAL A 491 8.29 15.00 17.40
C VAL A 491 8.39 14.61 18.88
N ARG A 492 9.43 15.05 19.60
CA ARG A 492 9.56 14.72 21.05
C ARG A 492 8.40 15.27 21.87
N ARG A 493 7.86 16.44 21.51
CA ARG A 493 6.74 17.07 22.19
C ARG A 493 5.40 16.41 21.87
N LYS A 494 5.10 16.14 20.59
CA LYS A 494 3.79 15.62 20.14
C LYS A 494 3.71 14.09 20.17
N ALA A 495 4.82 13.40 19.94
CA ALA A 495 4.91 11.95 19.78
C ALA A 495 6.17 11.38 20.47
N PRO A 496 6.34 11.52 21.80
CA PRO A 496 7.56 11.12 22.51
C PRO A 496 7.93 9.64 22.34
N GLN A 497 6.93 8.78 22.08
CA GLN A 497 7.13 7.34 21.87
C GLN A 497 7.50 6.99 20.42
N ALA A 498 7.28 7.89 19.46
CA ALA A 498 7.59 7.65 18.05
C ALA A 498 9.09 7.51 17.83
N VAL A 499 9.44 6.63 16.91
CA VAL A 499 10.75 6.54 16.27
C VAL A 499 10.85 7.67 15.26
N LEU A 500 11.93 8.43 15.34
CA LEU A 500 12.36 9.39 14.34
C LEU A 500 13.51 8.77 13.53
N GLN A 501 13.27 8.48 12.26
CA GLN A 501 14.24 7.89 11.35
C GLN A 501 14.75 8.95 10.36
N VAL A 502 16.04 8.94 10.05
CA VAL A 502 16.58 9.64 8.88
C VAL A 502 16.51 8.68 7.69
N ASN A 503 15.79 9.07 6.63
CA ASN A 503 15.64 8.26 5.43
C ASN A 503 16.77 8.55 4.43
N HIS A 504 17.13 7.55 3.63
CA HIS A 504 18.05 7.61 2.49
C HIS A 504 19.07 8.80 2.53
N PRO A 505 20.03 8.79 3.48
CA PRO A 505 20.75 9.98 3.94
C PRO A 505 21.74 10.58 2.94
N ARG A 506 22.04 9.88 1.83
CA ARG A 506 23.08 10.24 0.84
C ARG A 506 22.63 10.25 -0.63
N TRP A 507 21.33 10.37 -0.91
CA TRP A 507 20.86 10.59 -2.29
C TRP A 507 21.05 12.06 -2.71
N ASP A 508 20.02 12.68 -3.30
CA ASP A 508 20.06 14.08 -3.70
C ASP A 508 20.10 15.00 -2.47
N PRO A 509 20.98 16.04 -2.43
CA PRO A 509 21.11 16.95 -1.28
C PRO A 509 19.82 17.64 -0.84
N ILE A 510 18.80 17.70 -1.70
CA ILE A 510 17.49 18.29 -1.39
C ILE A 510 16.68 17.40 -0.45
N ILE A 511 16.83 16.07 -0.56
CA ILE A 511 16.03 15.07 0.17
C ILE A 511 16.86 14.24 1.17
N SER A 512 18.16 14.52 1.28
CA SER A 512 19.12 13.66 1.99
C SER A 512 19.85 14.41 3.10
N TYR A 513 19.62 14.01 4.35
CA TYR A 513 20.08 14.76 5.52
C TYR A 513 21.60 14.88 5.65
N PHE A 514 22.33 13.79 5.41
CA PHE A 514 23.79 13.81 5.58
C PHE A 514 24.47 14.57 4.43
N SER A 515 23.94 14.45 3.21
CA SER A 515 24.37 15.28 2.07
C SER A 515 24.11 16.77 2.31
N ALA A 516 22.91 17.13 2.80
CA ALA A 516 22.52 18.53 3.05
C ALA A 516 23.45 19.25 4.04
N TYR A 517 23.92 18.52 5.06
CA TYR A 517 24.82 19.02 6.12
C TYR A 517 26.29 18.65 5.92
N GLN A 518 26.64 18.04 4.78
CA GLN A 518 28.01 17.63 4.44
C GLN A 518 28.66 16.79 5.54
N VAL A 519 27.93 15.82 6.08
CA VAL A 519 28.48 14.90 7.09
C VAL A 519 29.63 14.11 6.47
N SER A 520 30.78 14.14 7.12
CA SER A 520 31.98 13.43 6.66
C SER A 520 31.85 11.93 6.88
N GLU A 521 32.00 11.13 5.82
CA GLU A 521 32.05 9.67 5.92
C GLU A 521 33.26 9.15 6.70
N GLN A 522 34.28 9.99 6.96
CA GLN A 522 35.48 9.60 7.69
C GLN A 522 35.35 9.84 9.19
N THR A 523 34.68 10.92 9.58
CA THR A 523 34.64 11.38 10.97
C THR A 523 33.24 11.39 11.58
N GLY A 524 32.18 11.29 10.76
CA GLY A 524 30.79 11.43 11.19
C GLY A 524 30.39 12.86 11.56
N LEU A 525 31.29 13.83 11.44
CA LEU A 525 31.07 15.23 11.81
C LEU A 525 30.43 16.02 10.65
N PRO A 526 29.51 16.95 10.93
CA PRO A 526 28.88 17.79 9.91
C PRO A 526 29.84 18.87 9.39
N GLY A 527 29.77 19.15 8.08
CA GLY A 527 30.48 20.26 7.45
C GLY A 527 29.72 21.60 7.49
N ARG A 528 28.44 21.59 7.88
CA ARG A 528 27.58 22.78 7.96
C ARG A 528 26.93 22.93 9.35
N PRO A 529 26.72 24.18 9.83
CA PRO A 529 26.02 24.43 11.09
C PRO A 529 24.54 24.03 10.99
N GLY A 530 23.91 23.75 12.14
CA GLY A 530 22.48 23.41 12.22
C GLY A 530 22.16 21.92 12.06
N TYR A 531 23.18 21.06 11.92
CA TYR A 531 23.03 19.62 12.04
C TYR A 531 22.64 19.25 13.47
N ASP A 532 21.66 18.36 13.61
CA ASP A 532 21.16 17.85 14.87
C ASP A 532 21.28 16.32 14.87
N PRO A 533 21.97 15.72 15.84
CA PRO A 533 22.15 14.27 15.93
C PRO A 533 21.00 13.54 16.63
N GLY A 534 19.93 14.24 17.03
CA GLY A 534 18.87 13.75 17.92
C GLY A 534 17.86 12.77 17.34
N PHE A 535 18.19 12.08 16.24
CA PHE A 535 17.36 11.04 15.61
C PHE A 535 17.62 9.65 16.21
N ASP A 536 16.61 8.78 16.14
CA ASP A 536 16.66 7.45 16.77
C ASP A 536 17.28 6.39 15.85
N THR A 537 17.01 6.49 14.54
CA THR A 537 17.39 5.47 13.56
C THR A 537 17.89 6.09 12.26
N LEU A 538 18.73 5.34 11.54
CA LEU A 538 19.26 5.72 10.23
C LEU A 538 18.93 4.60 9.23
N GLU A 539 18.25 4.96 8.14
CA GLU A 539 18.00 4.04 7.04
C GLU A 539 19.31 3.82 6.28
N VAL A 540 19.98 2.73 6.61
CA VAL A 540 21.27 2.34 6.02
C VAL A 540 21.08 1.63 4.69
N TYR A 541 19.96 0.91 4.55
CA TYR A 541 19.65 0.15 3.36
C TYR A 541 18.23 0.49 2.87
N ASN A 542 18.13 1.36 1.86
CA ASN A 542 16.87 1.68 1.20
C ASN A 542 16.69 0.78 -0.04
N GLY A 543 15.44 0.46 -0.41
CA GLY A 543 15.11 -0.37 -1.56
C GLY A 543 15.66 0.15 -2.89
N ASP A 544 15.81 1.47 -3.07
CA ASP A 544 16.38 2.02 -4.31
C ASP A 544 17.84 1.57 -4.52
N ASP A 545 18.57 1.39 -3.42
CA ASP A 545 19.97 0.99 -3.40
C ASP A 545 20.16 -0.53 -3.54
N ALA A 546 19.09 -1.32 -3.52
CA ALA A 546 19.16 -2.79 -3.46
C ALA A 546 19.81 -3.46 -4.67
N ARG A 547 19.86 -2.78 -5.81
CA ARG A 547 20.57 -3.24 -7.02
C ARG A 547 22.08 -2.97 -7.00
N ASP A 548 22.56 -2.11 -6.10
CA ASP A 548 23.97 -1.70 -6.05
C ASP A 548 24.43 -1.46 -4.61
N LEU A 549 25.02 -2.50 -4.01
CA LEU A 549 25.57 -2.41 -2.65
C LEU A 549 26.68 -1.35 -2.51
N LYS A 550 27.26 -0.83 -3.61
CA LYS A 550 28.19 0.30 -3.54
C LYS A 550 27.52 1.59 -3.07
N ARG A 551 26.20 1.69 -3.13
CA ARG A 551 25.41 2.78 -2.54
C ARG A 551 25.09 2.56 -1.06
N VAL A 552 24.89 1.30 -0.65
CA VAL A 552 24.63 0.91 0.74
C VAL A 552 25.90 1.04 1.60
N ARG A 553 27.07 0.65 1.09
CA ARG A 553 28.33 0.60 1.86
C ARG A 553 28.78 1.98 2.42
N PRO A 554 28.68 3.11 1.69
CA PRO A 554 28.95 4.44 2.25
C PRO A 554 28.01 4.80 3.41
N VAL A 555 26.73 4.48 3.31
CA VAL A 555 25.76 4.76 4.40
C VAL A 555 25.99 3.84 5.61
N LEU A 556 26.41 2.59 5.37
CA LEU A 556 26.87 1.72 6.44
C LEU A 556 28.07 2.35 7.17
N LYS A 557 29.04 2.90 6.44
CA LYS A 557 30.20 3.58 7.02
C LYS A 557 29.78 4.82 7.82
N ASP A 558 28.87 5.63 7.29
CA ASP A 558 28.29 6.74 8.03
C ASP A 558 27.75 6.30 9.37
N TRP A 559 26.90 5.28 9.35
CA TRP A 559 26.31 4.74 10.56
C TRP A 559 27.39 4.32 11.57
N LEU A 560 28.41 3.57 11.14
CA LEU A 560 29.53 3.21 12.01
C LEU A 560 30.27 4.42 12.60
N THR A 561 30.51 5.47 11.81
CA THR A 561 31.12 6.71 12.33
C THR A 561 30.22 7.42 13.34
N GLN A 562 28.90 7.40 13.14
CA GLN A 562 27.95 7.94 14.11
C GLN A 562 28.00 7.19 15.44
N LEU A 563 28.05 5.86 15.40
CA LEU A 563 28.24 5.03 16.60
C LEU A 563 29.56 5.37 17.31
N GLY A 564 30.63 5.59 16.54
CA GLY A 564 31.94 6.01 17.04
C GLY A 564 31.97 7.34 17.78
N LEU A 565 30.99 8.21 17.54
CA LEU A 565 30.80 9.45 18.28
C LEU A 565 30.02 9.25 19.60
N GLY A 566 29.86 7.99 20.04
CA GLY A 566 29.13 7.61 21.25
C GLY A 566 27.61 7.58 21.08
N ARG A 567 27.10 7.66 19.84
CA ARG A 567 25.67 7.70 19.57
C ARG A 567 25.10 6.28 19.54
N ARG A 568 23.88 6.12 20.06
CA ARG A 568 23.12 4.86 20.04
C ARG A 568 22.01 4.93 18.98
N ILE A 569 22.41 5.02 17.71
CA ILE A 569 21.48 5.09 16.57
C ILE A 569 21.34 3.69 15.98
N ALA A 570 20.11 3.17 15.87
CA ALA A 570 19.91 1.88 15.22
C ALA A 570 19.90 2.03 13.69
N ALA A 571 20.53 1.08 13.00
CA ALA A 571 20.39 0.96 11.56
C ALA A 571 19.09 0.25 11.19
N THR A 572 18.42 0.75 10.16
CA THR A 572 17.25 0.14 9.53
C THR A 572 17.49 -0.09 8.04
N GLY A 573 16.68 -0.97 7.47
CA GLY A 573 16.45 -1.02 6.04
C GLY A 573 14.99 -1.28 5.73
N SER A 574 14.50 -0.58 4.72
CA SER A 574 13.10 -0.52 4.32
C SER A 574 12.97 -0.39 2.80
N SER A 575 11.81 -0.72 2.27
CA SER A 575 11.62 -0.80 0.81
C SER A 575 11.50 0.56 0.12
N ASP A 576 10.87 1.53 0.78
CA ASP A 576 10.45 2.79 0.17
C ASP A 576 9.56 2.54 -1.06
N SER A 577 8.66 1.57 -0.92
CA SER A 577 7.82 1.09 -2.02
C SER A 577 6.73 2.09 -2.39
N HIS A 578 6.60 2.38 -3.69
CA HIS A 578 5.60 3.32 -4.25
C HIS A 578 4.61 2.68 -5.23
N LYS A 579 4.96 1.53 -5.81
CA LYS A 579 4.10 0.77 -6.74
C LYS A 579 4.07 -0.71 -6.37
N LEU A 580 3.19 -1.48 -7.02
CA LEU A 580 3.15 -2.94 -6.87
C LEU A 580 4.41 -3.62 -7.42
N ALA A 581 4.84 -3.26 -8.63
CA ALA A 581 5.97 -3.89 -9.34
C ALA A 581 7.23 -3.01 -9.39
N ILE A 582 7.39 -2.06 -8.46
CA ILE A 582 8.61 -1.26 -8.32
C ILE A 582 8.88 -1.09 -6.82
N LEU A 583 10.08 -1.51 -6.38
CA LEU A 583 10.50 -1.50 -4.98
C LEU A 583 9.56 -2.38 -4.16
N ASP A 584 9.91 -3.65 -4.01
CA ASP A 584 9.02 -4.62 -3.36
C ASP A 584 8.89 -4.33 -1.86
N PRO A 585 7.68 -4.39 -1.27
CA PRO A 585 7.51 -4.31 0.18
C PRO A 585 8.45 -5.27 0.92
N GLY A 586 9.11 -4.78 1.96
CA GLY A 586 10.04 -5.54 2.78
C GLY A 586 11.33 -5.95 2.05
N LEU A 587 11.69 -5.27 0.97
CA LEU A 587 12.96 -5.46 0.27
C LEU A 587 13.76 -4.14 0.16
N PRO A 588 14.70 -3.88 1.09
CA PRO A 588 15.03 -4.67 2.29
C PRO A 588 13.99 -4.51 3.42
N ARG A 589 14.15 -5.31 4.47
CA ARG A 589 13.39 -5.26 5.73
C ARG A 589 14.30 -5.21 6.95
N THR A 590 13.71 -4.86 8.09
CA THR A 590 14.35 -4.88 9.40
C THR A 590 13.63 -5.87 10.31
N TYR A 591 14.32 -6.92 10.77
CA TYR A 591 13.80 -7.78 11.83
C TYR A 591 13.98 -7.13 13.19
N LEU A 592 12.93 -7.12 14.01
CA LEU A 592 12.92 -6.53 15.35
C LEU A 592 12.70 -7.59 16.42
N ARG A 593 13.54 -7.61 17.44
CA ARG A 593 13.32 -8.48 18.62
C ARG A 593 12.42 -7.77 19.63
N CYS A 594 11.11 -7.81 19.37
CA CYS A 594 10.11 -6.96 19.99
C CYS A 594 9.74 -7.29 21.45
N GLY A 595 10.22 -8.37 22.08
CA GLY A 595 9.81 -8.73 23.45
C GLY A 595 10.95 -9.35 24.26
N PRO A 596 10.85 -9.39 25.61
CA PRO A 596 11.75 -10.21 26.41
C PRO A 596 11.47 -11.69 26.15
N VAL A 597 12.51 -12.48 25.89
CA VAL A 597 12.43 -13.93 26.09
C VAL A 597 12.44 -14.14 27.60
N GLY A 598 11.28 -13.98 28.24
CA GLY A 598 11.15 -14.26 29.68
C GLY A 598 11.50 -15.72 29.96
N PRO A 599 12.01 -16.07 31.15
CA PRO A 599 12.16 -17.47 31.53
C PRO A 599 10.79 -18.15 31.46
N GLY A 600 10.57 -19.01 30.45
CA GLY A 600 9.31 -19.72 30.22
C GLY A 600 8.39 -19.16 29.13
N GLY A 601 8.73 -18.03 28.49
CA GLY A 601 8.05 -17.58 27.26
C GLY A 601 8.64 -18.29 26.04
N GLN A 602 7.92 -19.25 25.45
CA GLN A 602 8.33 -19.82 24.16
C GLN A 602 8.06 -18.79 23.07
N ALA A 603 9.12 -18.11 22.60
CA ALA A 603 9.07 -17.37 21.35
C ALA A 603 8.71 -18.34 20.22
N SER A 604 7.75 -17.96 19.38
CA SER A 604 7.28 -18.78 18.28
C SER A 604 7.01 -17.90 17.07
N ASP A 605 7.60 -18.37 15.97
CA ASP A 605 7.44 -17.93 14.59
C ASP A 605 5.96 -17.64 14.19
N ASP A 606 4.97 -18.30 14.80
CA ASP A 606 3.54 -18.10 14.52
C ASP A 606 2.89 -16.97 15.35
N THR A 607 3.52 -16.57 16.44
CA THR A 607 2.98 -15.63 17.42
C THR A 607 3.70 -14.28 17.43
N ASP A 608 4.87 -14.19 16.82
CA ASP A 608 5.72 -13.00 16.83
C ASP A 608 5.03 -11.79 16.18
N VAL A 609 4.23 -12.02 15.13
CA VAL A 609 3.36 -11.01 14.52
C VAL A 609 2.34 -10.39 15.48
N LYS A 610 2.14 -10.91 16.69
CA LYS A 610 1.26 -10.34 17.72
C LYS A 610 2.00 -9.55 18.80
N ALA A 611 3.31 -9.34 18.63
CA ALA A 611 4.10 -8.56 19.56
C ALA A 611 3.52 -7.14 19.74
N LYS A 612 3.59 -6.61 20.95
CA LYS A 612 3.12 -5.25 21.24
C LYS A 612 3.96 -4.25 20.45
N LEU A 613 3.30 -3.38 19.71
CA LEU A 613 3.94 -2.35 18.90
C LEU A 613 4.87 -1.44 19.72
N SER A 614 4.50 -1.09 20.96
CA SER A 614 5.36 -0.33 21.88
C SER A 614 6.70 -1.02 22.13
N ASP A 615 6.67 -2.34 22.27
CA ASP A 615 7.85 -3.13 22.62
C ASP A 615 8.73 -3.30 21.38
N CYS A 616 8.14 -3.40 20.17
CA CYS A 616 8.84 -3.31 18.90
C CYS A 616 9.57 -1.96 18.72
N MET A 617 8.90 -0.84 19.01
CA MET A 617 9.53 0.49 18.88
C MET A 617 10.65 0.68 19.90
N ALA A 618 10.47 0.20 21.14
CA ALA A 618 11.51 0.19 22.16
C ALA A 618 12.69 -0.73 21.76
N ALA A 619 12.41 -1.87 21.12
CA ALA A 619 13.44 -2.76 20.58
C ALA A 619 14.24 -2.11 19.46
N LEU A 620 13.56 -1.43 18.54
CA LEU A 620 14.19 -0.69 17.45
C LEU A 620 15.09 0.43 17.99
N LYS A 621 14.60 1.28 18.89
CA LYS A 621 15.41 2.34 19.54
C LYS A 621 16.61 1.79 20.32
N ALA A 622 16.50 0.59 20.86
CA ALA A 622 17.60 -0.09 21.55
C ALA A 622 18.57 -0.83 20.59
N GLY A 623 18.37 -0.77 19.27
CA GLY A 623 19.22 -1.47 18.30
C GLY A 623 19.05 -2.99 18.32
N ARG A 624 17.95 -3.52 18.86
CA ARG A 624 17.65 -4.97 18.83
C ARG A 624 17.07 -5.37 17.46
N ALA A 625 17.87 -5.17 16.42
CA ALA A 625 17.43 -5.23 15.03
C ALA A 625 18.48 -5.85 14.08
N ILE A 626 18.00 -6.48 13.01
CA ILE A 626 18.82 -7.02 11.90
C ILE A 626 18.24 -6.46 10.60
N VAL A 627 19.07 -5.91 9.73
CA VAL A 627 18.66 -5.41 8.42
C VAL A 627 18.97 -6.46 7.36
N THR A 628 18.04 -6.75 6.46
CA THR A 628 18.25 -7.79 5.43
C THR A 628 17.35 -7.66 4.21
N SER A 629 17.88 -8.08 3.06
CA SER A 629 17.12 -8.37 1.84
C SER A 629 16.92 -9.87 1.58
N GLY A 630 17.32 -10.75 2.51
CA GLY A 630 17.13 -12.20 2.38
C GLY A 630 17.79 -13.03 3.48
N PRO A 631 19.12 -12.98 3.68
CA PRO A 631 19.81 -13.78 4.69
C PRO A 631 19.40 -13.37 6.11
N PHE A 632 19.22 -14.34 6.99
CA PHE A 632 18.95 -14.09 8.41
C PHE A 632 20.21 -14.38 9.23
N ILE A 633 20.63 -13.44 10.09
CA ILE A 633 21.87 -13.55 10.87
C ILE A 633 21.54 -13.69 12.35
N HIS A 634 21.90 -14.82 12.94
CA HIS A 634 22.03 -14.97 14.39
C HIS A 634 23.46 -14.66 14.79
N ALA A 635 23.65 -13.65 15.64
CA ALA A 635 24.97 -13.30 16.18
C ALA A 635 24.87 -13.03 17.68
N THR A 636 25.73 -13.65 18.47
CA THR A 636 25.80 -13.39 19.92
C THR A 636 27.23 -13.42 20.47
N VAL A 637 27.47 -12.61 21.50
CA VAL A 637 28.67 -12.68 22.35
C VAL A 637 28.17 -12.97 23.76
N ASP A 638 28.63 -14.06 24.39
CA ASP A 638 28.17 -14.53 25.70
C ASP A 638 26.62 -14.57 25.84
N GLY A 639 25.95 -15.01 24.77
CA GLY A 639 24.48 -15.11 24.70
C GLY A 639 23.74 -13.77 24.51
N ARG A 640 24.45 -12.64 24.44
CA ARG A 640 23.89 -11.31 24.16
C ARG A 640 23.93 -11.02 22.67
N GLY A 641 22.82 -10.53 22.11
CA GLY A 641 22.68 -10.25 20.69
C GLY A 641 22.74 -8.75 20.33
N PRO A 642 22.33 -8.39 19.10
CA PRO A 642 22.28 -7.00 18.65
C PRO A 642 21.49 -6.10 19.62
N GLY A 643 22.03 -4.91 19.86
CA GLY A 643 21.49 -3.90 20.77
C GLY A 643 21.84 -4.11 22.25
N GLU A 644 22.40 -5.26 22.61
CA GLU A 644 22.80 -5.55 23.99
C GLU A 644 24.29 -5.25 24.24
N THR A 645 24.64 -5.08 25.51
CA THR A 645 26.00 -4.85 25.98
C THR A 645 26.55 -6.09 26.68
N VAL A 646 27.78 -6.47 26.31
CA VAL A 646 28.61 -7.46 26.99
C VAL A 646 29.74 -6.76 27.72
N LYS A 647 29.90 -7.09 29.00
CA LYS A 647 31.08 -6.68 29.77
C LYS A 647 32.14 -7.77 29.61
N LEU A 648 33.24 -7.43 28.96
CA LEU A 648 34.39 -8.30 28.85
C LEU A 648 35.01 -8.47 30.24
N THR A 649 35.62 -9.63 30.50
CA THR A 649 36.35 -9.84 31.76
C THR A 649 37.48 -8.82 31.83
N SER A 650 37.62 -8.10 32.94
CA SER A 650 38.48 -6.91 33.08
C SER A 650 39.87 -7.11 32.43
N GLY A 651 40.17 -6.27 31.43
CA GLY A 651 41.45 -6.30 30.70
C GLY A 651 41.54 -7.27 29.52
N ALA A 652 40.54 -8.13 29.31
CA ALA A 652 40.51 -9.04 28.17
C ALA A 652 40.05 -8.31 26.90
N ALA A 653 40.94 -8.21 25.91
CA ALA A 653 40.58 -7.77 24.56
C ALA A 653 39.92 -8.90 23.74
N ARG A 654 39.92 -10.15 24.22
CA ARG A 654 39.38 -11.30 23.50
C ARG A 654 37.95 -11.60 23.90
N PHE A 655 37.14 -11.99 22.92
CA PHE A 655 35.75 -12.43 23.11
C PHE A 655 35.41 -13.55 22.14
N SER A 656 34.33 -14.29 22.44
CA SER A 656 33.80 -15.35 21.59
C SER A 656 32.53 -14.87 20.90
N LEU A 657 32.51 -14.86 19.58
CA LEU A 657 31.36 -14.49 18.75
C LEU A 657 30.78 -15.74 18.09
N ASP A 658 29.56 -16.10 18.47
CA ASP A 658 28.77 -17.15 17.82
C ASP A 658 27.98 -16.53 16.66
N ILE A 659 28.16 -17.08 15.45
CA ILE A 659 27.49 -16.63 14.23
C ILE A 659 26.81 -17.81 13.55
N GLU A 660 25.56 -17.62 13.18
CA GLU A 660 24.82 -18.48 12.27
C GLU A 660 24.10 -17.62 11.21
N VAL A 661 24.19 -18.04 9.95
CA VAL A 661 23.53 -17.39 8.82
C VAL A 661 22.66 -18.40 8.11
N ASP A 662 21.35 -18.15 8.12
CA ASP A 662 20.35 -18.96 7.44
C ASP A 662 19.79 -18.21 6.22
N ALA A 663 19.42 -18.95 5.18
CA ALA A 663 18.71 -18.39 4.03
C ALA A 663 17.93 -19.48 3.31
N ALA A 664 16.74 -19.15 2.79
CA ALA A 664 15.96 -20.08 1.98
C ALA A 664 16.77 -20.61 0.76
N PRO A 665 16.47 -21.82 0.24
CA PRO A 665 17.20 -22.44 -0.88
C PRO A 665 17.34 -21.59 -2.14
N TRP A 666 16.44 -20.65 -2.36
CA TRP A 666 16.41 -19.74 -3.50
C TRP A 666 17.17 -18.42 -3.28
N ILE A 667 17.71 -18.18 -2.09
CA ILE A 667 18.50 -17.00 -1.71
C ILE A 667 19.98 -17.38 -1.61
N SER A 668 20.85 -16.61 -2.26
CA SER A 668 22.30 -16.87 -2.22
C SER A 668 22.98 -16.24 -1.00
N VAL A 669 23.97 -16.94 -0.45
CA VAL A 669 24.94 -16.42 0.53
C VAL A 669 26.31 -16.93 0.12
N SER A 670 27.25 -16.02 -0.09
CA SER A 670 28.59 -16.31 -0.61
C SER A 670 29.71 -15.76 0.26
N GLN A 671 29.41 -14.91 1.24
CA GLN A 671 30.41 -14.38 2.16
C GLN A 671 29.82 -13.95 3.49
N VAL A 672 30.63 -14.03 4.54
CA VAL A 672 30.37 -13.50 5.89
C VAL A 672 31.55 -12.63 6.31
N GLU A 673 31.24 -11.48 6.91
CA GLU A 673 32.21 -10.47 7.34
C GLU A 673 31.87 -10.00 8.77
N VAL A 674 32.88 -9.78 9.59
CA VAL A 674 32.73 -9.18 10.93
C VAL A 674 33.52 -7.88 10.97
N LEU A 675 32.85 -6.78 11.28
CA LEU A 675 33.46 -5.46 11.44
C LEU A 675 33.42 -5.03 12.91
N ALA A 676 34.39 -4.20 13.31
CA ALA A 676 34.46 -3.63 14.64
C ALA A 676 34.75 -2.12 14.60
N GLY A 677 34.12 -1.40 15.53
CA GLY A 677 34.36 0.02 15.77
C GLY A 677 33.99 0.95 14.59
N SER A 678 34.25 2.24 14.81
CA SER A 678 33.78 3.34 13.95
C SER A 678 34.43 3.39 12.57
N ARG A 679 35.63 2.80 12.43
CA ARG A 679 36.35 2.69 11.16
C ARG A 679 35.95 1.46 10.35
N GLY A 680 35.08 0.60 10.89
CA GLY A 680 34.70 -0.66 10.25
C GLY A 680 35.89 -1.60 10.07
N GLU A 681 36.70 -1.76 11.12
CA GLU A 681 37.87 -2.64 11.08
C GLU A 681 37.43 -4.09 10.91
N ARG A 682 37.91 -4.74 9.86
CA ARG A 682 37.49 -6.11 9.52
C ARG A 682 38.23 -7.13 10.38
N LEU A 683 37.51 -7.74 11.32
CA LEU A 683 38.04 -8.78 12.20
C LEU A 683 38.01 -10.17 11.55
N HIS A 684 37.04 -10.42 10.66
CA HIS A 684 36.86 -11.70 9.98
C HIS A 684 36.29 -11.51 8.58
N PHE A 685 36.71 -12.35 7.65
CA PHE A 685 36.13 -12.47 6.32
C PHE A 685 36.25 -13.92 5.84
N GLU A 686 35.15 -14.53 5.43
CA GLU A 686 35.14 -15.88 4.90
C GLU A 686 34.21 -15.98 3.69
N LEU A 687 34.71 -16.60 2.61
CA LEU A 687 33.89 -17.00 1.48
C LEU A 687 33.10 -18.26 1.88
N VAL A 688 31.79 -18.20 1.68
CA VAL A 688 30.86 -19.28 1.96
C VAL A 688 30.60 -20.04 0.66
N LYS A 689 30.83 -21.36 0.67
CA LYS A 689 30.55 -22.21 -0.48
C LYS A 689 29.04 -22.22 -0.76
N GLU A 690 28.68 -22.02 -2.02
CA GLU A 690 27.28 -22.08 -2.43
C GLU A 690 26.68 -23.48 -2.16
N THR A 691 25.49 -23.49 -1.58
CA THR A 691 24.72 -24.69 -1.24
C THR A 691 23.23 -24.37 -1.33
N ARG A 692 22.36 -25.38 -1.17
CA ARG A 692 20.91 -25.23 -0.98
C ARG A 692 20.45 -25.49 0.46
N ALA A 693 21.33 -25.92 1.35
CA ALA A 693 21.01 -26.14 2.78
C ALA A 693 20.61 -24.83 3.48
N VAL A 694 19.59 -24.83 4.34
CA VAL A 694 19.11 -23.60 5.01
C VAL A 694 20.24 -22.85 5.72
N THR A 695 20.95 -23.54 6.62
CA THR A 695 22.12 -22.97 7.30
C THR A 695 23.30 -22.88 6.34
N ARG A 696 23.65 -21.64 6.02
CA ARG A 696 24.73 -21.28 5.09
C ARG A 696 26.08 -21.21 5.79
N TYR A 697 26.08 -20.75 7.03
CA TYR A 697 27.29 -20.56 7.81
C TYR A 697 26.99 -20.75 9.30
N ARG A 698 27.87 -21.46 10.02
CA ARG A 698 27.81 -21.60 11.48
C ARG A 698 29.22 -21.70 12.04
N ARG A 699 29.63 -20.74 12.87
CA ARG A 699 30.96 -20.68 13.50
C ARG A 699 30.91 -20.01 14.86
N ARG A 700 31.79 -20.47 15.74
CA ARG A 700 32.22 -19.76 16.93
C ARG A 700 33.61 -19.19 16.67
N LEU A 701 33.75 -17.87 16.67
CA LEU A 701 35.00 -17.16 16.39
C LEU A 701 35.59 -16.59 17.68
N SER A 702 36.87 -16.85 17.94
CA SER A 702 37.61 -16.14 18.99
C SER A 702 38.31 -14.94 18.37
N LEU A 703 37.86 -13.74 18.72
CA LEU A 703 38.30 -12.49 18.11
C LEU A 703 38.96 -11.58 19.15
N THR A 704 39.78 -10.64 18.70
CA THR A 704 40.38 -9.59 19.54
C THR A 704 39.81 -8.24 19.15
N LEU A 705 39.26 -7.52 20.13
CA LEU A 705 38.68 -6.20 19.96
C LEU A 705 39.78 -5.15 19.76
N PRO A 706 39.82 -4.44 18.61
CA PRO A 706 40.82 -3.40 18.37
C PRO A 706 40.76 -2.27 19.40
N GLN A 707 41.88 -1.57 19.58
CA GLN A 707 41.94 -0.42 20.47
C GLN A 707 40.97 0.68 19.99
N GLY A 708 40.12 1.16 20.90
CA GLY A 708 39.12 2.19 20.59
C GLY A 708 37.84 1.67 19.93
N ALA A 709 37.76 0.38 19.61
CA ALA A 709 36.50 -0.26 19.24
C ALA A 709 35.73 -0.71 20.49
N ASP A 710 34.42 -0.50 20.49
CA ASP A 710 33.48 -0.79 21.58
C ASP A 710 32.23 -1.54 21.10
N PHE A 711 32.23 -2.00 19.85
CA PHE A 711 31.17 -2.83 19.28
C PHE A 711 31.65 -3.69 18.10
N VAL A 712 30.84 -4.70 17.77
CA VAL A 712 30.96 -5.51 16.54
C VAL A 712 29.65 -5.58 15.78
N VAL A 713 29.74 -5.73 14.45
CA VAL A 713 28.62 -5.98 13.55
C VAL A 713 28.95 -7.13 12.61
N VAL A 714 27.96 -7.97 12.29
CA VAL A 714 28.12 -9.10 11.37
C VAL A 714 27.37 -8.82 10.09
N LEU A 715 27.99 -9.09 8.94
CA LEU A 715 27.43 -8.92 7.61
C LEU A 715 27.41 -10.25 6.87
N ALA A 716 26.38 -10.46 6.06
CA ALA A 716 26.28 -11.56 5.12
C ALA A 716 25.86 -11.03 3.74
N GLN A 717 26.44 -11.59 2.67
CA GLN A 717 26.13 -11.15 1.30
C GLN A 717 26.07 -12.35 0.36
N GLY A 718 25.14 -12.31 -0.59
CA GLY A 718 24.99 -13.24 -1.70
C GLY A 718 25.71 -12.79 -2.98
N SER A 719 25.78 -13.70 -3.95
CA SER A 719 26.42 -13.49 -5.25
C SER A 719 25.42 -13.47 -6.42
N ARG A 720 24.16 -13.87 -6.19
CA ARG A 720 23.09 -13.89 -7.19
C ARG A 720 21.92 -13.04 -6.75
N GLY A 721 21.37 -12.27 -7.69
CA GLY A 721 20.18 -11.47 -7.45
C GLY A 721 18.97 -12.31 -7.05
N LEU A 722 18.09 -11.72 -6.23
CA LEU A 722 16.85 -12.35 -5.81
C LEU A 722 15.93 -12.57 -7.02
N PRO A 723 15.49 -13.82 -7.29
CA PRO A 723 14.70 -14.12 -8.47
C PRO A 723 13.26 -13.59 -8.40
N ASN A 724 12.75 -13.26 -7.21
CA ASN A 724 11.41 -12.72 -6.97
C ASN A 724 11.36 -11.18 -6.85
N ALA A 725 12.51 -10.50 -6.88
CA ALA A 725 12.55 -9.05 -6.80
C ALA A 725 12.06 -8.43 -8.12
N SER A 726 11.23 -7.38 -8.03
CA SER A 726 10.80 -6.57 -9.16
C SER A 726 11.96 -5.78 -9.77
N ARG A 727 12.92 -5.38 -8.93
CA ARG A 727 14.20 -4.85 -9.38
C ARG A 727 15.17 -5.98 -9.64
N GLU A 728 15.44 -6.24 -10.92
CA GLU A 728 16.49 -7.17 -11.33
C GLU A 728 17.82 -6.82 -10.65
N TYR A 729 18.61 -7.86 -10.38
CA TYR A 729 19.92 -7.78 -9.73
C TYR A 729 19.91 -7.31 -8.27
N THR A 730 18.75 -7.29 -7.59
CA THR A 730 18.72 -7.06 -6.14
C THR A 730 19.55 -8.10 -5.40
N VAL A 731 20.66 -7.68 -4.78
CA VAL A 731 21.63 -8.61 -4.17
C VAL A 731 21.21 -8.94 -2.74
N PRO A 732 21.17 -10.23 -2.34
CA PRO A 732 20.97 -10.61 -0.94
C PRO A 732 22.08 -10.01 -0.08
N PHE A 733 21.69 -9.22 0.92
CA PHE A 733 22.60 -8.56 1.84
C PHE A 733 21.92 -8.40 3.19
N ALA A 734 22.66 -8.69 4.26
CA ALA A 734 22.18 -8.59 5.61
C ALA A 734 23.28 -8.08 6.53
N PHE A 735 22.90 -7.37 7.58
CA PHE A 735 23.81 -6.98 8.64
C PHE A 735 23.08 -6.79 9.98
N THR A 736 23.78 -7.07 11.08
CA THR A 736 23.24 -6.86 12.41
C THR A 736 23.42 -5.42 12.87
N ASN A 737 22.54 -4.94 13.76
CA ASN A 737 22.89 -3.82 14.64
C ASN A 737 24.05 -4.24 15.59
N PRO A 738 24.66 -3.29 16.33
CA PRO A 738 25.89 -3.55 17.07
C PRO A 738 25.63 -4.42 18.29
N ILE A 739 26.55 -5.35 18.55
CA ILE A 739 26.72 -5.95 19.88
C ILE A 739 27.77 -5.10 20.58
N TRP A 740 27.40 -4.44 21.68
CA TRP A 740 28.29 -3.52 22.40
C TRP A 740 29.22 -4.29 23.33
N LEU A 741 30.48 -3.88 23.39
CA LEU A 741 31.55 -4.52 24.15
C LEU A 741 32.21 -3.49 25.09
N GLU A 742 31.98 -3.64 26.38
CA GLU A 742 32.59 -2.82 27.44
C GLU A 742 33.80 -3.57 28.02
N ARG A 743 34.94 -2.89 28.12
CA ARG A 743 36.22 -3.45 28.62
C ARG A 743 36.35 -3.44 30.14
#